data_AF-A0A812WRH6-F1
#
_entry.id   AF-A0A812WRH6-F1
#
_cell.length_a   1.000
_cell.length_b   1.000
_cell.length_c   1.000
_cell.angle_alpha   90.00
_cell.angle_beta   90.00
_cell.angle_gamma   90.00
#
_symmetry.space_group_name_H-M   'P 1'
#
loop_
_entity.id
_entity.type
_entity.pdbx_description
1 polymer ?
#
loop_
_entity_poly.entity_id
_entity_poly.type
_entity_poly.pdbx_seq_one_letter_code
_entity_poly.pdbx_strand_id
1 'polypeptide(L)'
;CQSIEVLAKIAPKGDIQALLSMVNCLDDVDPDVRATALRCLPRLAAPGSGSRVVLDVMIGRLSSPEGHVRHSATSLLPCLAPRGDTPSLDALMPRLHDIHIDVRVSAAHAIAALMSPADRQTMRRLAESLEDDHKAVRRAVLQALLATDAELDEKAVQTLQERLEDGCFDDAWRHARDSILRNDAQLVSLEFELPEVDEVSRRLRQSSLAGTQLVASEQKQAQSCHSYLFFLDGSRGALQIEAGTDFHFTPVRRGAADTLTYSQTVAPREVTCFAPPAPGTAKGIRDEKVTPAEWYRSDPQPSQAEELPDYQKRPLERDAGNFVPEPSDGWTSPSPAIEAEDQMVGMIASMEPTRSEIIRGVPVHCALQGCGQALRGRLGRRRLYQLSRPTRRIDEFWSHSWHASGWMKYVTACYLNTAAIAAAFGMAGALLGFVLFAAGALPATVENNFCTTQWAVFIGVTFYCLSLMCWRVRRLVFLDLLCIDQDDETLKGEAMISMGAILKSSASMLVLWDPSWVQRFWCVFELASFLRSRKHSATASQHLSIRPNLMGPVFFAGQAGLVVLLLAWPLLIDALGSSLEAMTLTLSTGLVPCFLCLVHIARNFCCNLDTLQQQLAKFRVTDAMCWCCTVDHVDDETGEPLFCDREIMLKCIGIWFGSSTDFEHLVQGHVRTTLLQRLTSPVYLYQQIVLACSPVMWLFCDRLATLVAHDEALFGVPVLLGGLAWWLLVIPSLVLMGLGVAYKFRAKQACWVLDLLFSLAVLVVPSAILAAFVLLYIFTIETVFHSSEWSIAAQIMVPGSFIIASALLATFTHKVFWVAKHRAICE
;
A
#
# COMPACT_ATOMS: atom_id res chain seq x y z
N CYS A 1 0.45 -9.53 7.26
CA CYS A 1 0.22 -8.71 8.48
C CYS A 1 -0.74 -9.35 9.48
N GLN A 2 -2.01 -9.65 9.12
CA GLN A 2 -2.97 -10.24 10.06
C GLN A 2 -2.51 -11.60 10.62
N SER A 3 -1.97 -12.49 9.77
CA SER A 3 -1.43 -13.78 10.20
C SER A 3 -0.27 -13.63 11.19
N ILE A 4 0.60 -12.63 11.00
CA ILE A 4 1.69 -12.29 11.94
C ILE A 4 1.13 -11.86 13.30
N GLU A 5 0.10 -11.02 13.31
CA GLU A 5 -0.51 -10.54 14.55
C GLU A 5 -1.25 -11.65 15.30
N VAL A 6 -1.89 -12.57 14.58
CA VAL A 6 -2.54 -13.74 15.14
C VAL A 6 -1.48 -14.70 15.70
N LEU A 7 -0.45 -15.05 14.92
CA LEU A 7 0.66 -15.87 15.36
C LEU A 7 1.29 -15.33 16.65
N ALA A 8 1.50 -14.01 16.72
CA ALA A 8 2.05 -13.36 17.91
C ALA A 8 1.15 -13.36 19.15
N LYS A 9 -0.15 -13.65 19.00
CA LYS A 9 -1.10 -13.78 20.10
C LYS A 9 -1.28 -15.22 20.56
N ILE A 10 -1.22 -16.18 19.63
CA ILE A 10 -1.55 -17.58 19.90
C ILE A 10 -0.32 -18.44 20.19
N ALA A 11 0.83 -18.13 19.58
CA ALA A 11 2.01 -18.96 19.76
C ALA A 11 2.60 -18.76 21.17
N PRO A 12 3.05 -19.87 21.81
CA PRO A 12 3.69 -19.78 23.12
C PRO A 12 4.95 -18.93 23.04
N LYS A 13 5.21 -18.13 24.08
CA LYS A 13 6.43 -17.32 24.16
C LYS A 13 7.66 -18.21 24.09
N GLY A 14 8.61 -17.85 23.22
CA GLY A 14 9.84 -18.60 23.00
C GLY A 14 9.70 -19.77 22.02
N ASP A 15 8.55 -19.95 21.35
CA ASP A 15 8.40 -20.94 20.28
C ASP A 15 9.36 -20.64 19.12
N ILE A 16 10.29 -21.57 18.90
CA ILE A 16 11.36 -21.45 17.91
C ILE A 16 10.79 -21.38 16.48
N GLN A 17 9.74 -22.14 16.18
CA GLN A 17 9.17 -22.16 14.82
C GLN A 17 8.37 -20.89 14.56
N ALA A 18 7.62 -20.41 15.54
CA ALA A 18 6.93 -19.12 15.44
C ALA A 18 7.94 -17.96 15.29
N LEU A 19 9.05 -18.00 16.04
CA LEU A 19 10.12 -17.02 15.93
C LEU A 19 10.81 -17.07 14.56
N LEU A 20 11.16 -18.25 14.03
CA LEU A 20 11.78 -18.39 12.72
C LEU A 20 10.87 -17.89 11.59
N SER A 21 9.58 -18.25 11.64
CA SER A 21 8.58 -17.74 10.69
C SER A 21 8.46 -16.22 10.75
N MET A 22 8.46 -15.63 11.95
CA MET A 22 8.41 -14.19 12.14
C MET A 22 9.67 -13.46 11.64
N VAL A 23 10.82 -14.08 11.89
CA VAL A 23 12.13 -13.58 11.47
C VAL A 23 12.25 -13.64 9.95
N ASN A 24 11.66 -14.65 9.29
CA ASN A 24 11.56 -14.72 7.82
C ASN A 24 10.70 -13.62 7.20
N CYS A 25 9.66 -13.15 7.90
CA CYS A 25 8.85 -12.02 7.45
C CYS A 25 9.62 -10.68 7.42
N LEU A 26 10.85 -10.62 7.96
CA LEU A 26 11.70 -9.44 7.87
C LEU A 26 12.35 -9.27 6.49
N ASP A 27 12.43 -10.34 5.70
CA ASP A 27 12.92 -10.33 4.32
C ASP A 27 11.80 -10.09 3.29
N ASP A 28 10.56 -9.91 3.75
CA ASP A 28 9.41 -9.73 2.85
C ASP A 28 9.57 -8.42 2.06
N VAL A 29 9.17 -8.45 0.78
CA VAL A 29 9.23 -7.29 -0.11
C VAL A 29 8.29 -6.18 0.36
N ASP A 30 7.19 -6.53 1.05
CA ASP A 30 6.19 -5.60 1.56
C ASP A 30 6.65 -4.92 2.87
N PRO A 31 6.82 -3.58 2.90
CA PRO A 31 7.17 -2.84 4.11
C PRO A 31 6.16 -3.00 5.25
N ASP A 32 4.87 -3.20 4.96
CA ASP A 32 3.85 -3.37 6.00
C ASP A 32 4.01 -4.73 6.70
N VAL A 33 4.40 -5.76 5.96
CA VAL A 33 4.69 -7.10 6.53
C VAL A 33 5.90 -7.01 7.45
N ARG A 34 6.98 -6.38 6.99
CA ARG A 34 8.18 -6.15 7.82
C ARG A 34 7.89 -5.33 9.07
N ALA A 35 7.15 -4.23 8.93
CA ALA A 35 6.75 -3.38 10.06
C ALA A 35 5.86 -4.15 11.06
N THR A 36 4.98 -5.01 10.56
CA THR A 36 4.12 -5.84 11.41
C THR A 36 4.93 -6.92 12.12
N ALA A 37 5.89 -7.57 11.45
CA ALA A 37 6.83 -8.49 12.06
C ALA A 37 7.67 -7.81 13.14
N LEU A 38 8.23 -6.63 12.85
CA LEU A 38 8.98 -5.80 13.81
C LEU A 38 8.17 -5.46 15.07
N ARG A 39 6.88 -5.17 14.90
CA ARG A 39 5.97 -4.87 16.02
C ARG A 39 5.60 -6.10 16.85
N CYS A 40 5.54 -7.27 16.23
CA CYS A 40 4.97 -8.49 16.82
C CYS A 40 6.02 -9.43 17.41
N LEU A 41 7.21 -9.49 16.80
CA LEU A 41 8.30 -10.38 17.22
C LEU A 41 8.73 -10.19 18.68
N PRO A 42 8.83 -8.96 19.24
CA PRO A 42 9.13 -8.79 20.66
C PRO A 42 8.07 -9.34 21.62
N ARG A 43 6.84 -9.63 21.14
CA ARG A 43 5.78 -10.24 21.95
C ARG A 43 5.92 -11.75 22.07
N LEU A 44 6.53 -12.37 21.06
CA LEU A 44 6.82 -13.80 20.98
C LEU A 44 8.15 -14.16 21.64
N ALA A 45 9.13 -13.26 21.59
CA ALA A 45 10.41 -13.43 22.27
C ALA A 45 10.25 -13.18 23.78
N ALA A 46 10.82 -14.04 24.63
CA ALA A 46 11.20 -13.59 25.97
C ALA A 46 12.60 -12.93 25.86
N PRO A 47 12.88 -11.83 26.59
CA PRO A 47 14.17 -11.16 26.50
C PRO A 47 15.32 -12.15 26.79
N GLY A 48 16.24 -12.28 25.83
CA GLY A 48 17.37 -13.22 25.94
C GLY A 48 17.01 -14.71 25.75
N SER A 49 15.79 -15.04 25.32
CA SER A 49 15.34 -16.42 25.06
C SER A 49 15.50 -16.86 23.61
N GLY A 50 16.22 -16.10 22.77
CA GLY A 50 16.47 -16.49 21.40
C GLY A 50 17.26 -17.80 21.36
N SER A 51 16.68 -18.84 20.77
CA SER A 51 17.44 -20.05 20.44
C SER A 51 18.62 -19.66 19.54
N ARG A 52 19.76 -20.34 19.71
CA ARG A 52 20.97 -20.08 18.92
C ARG A 52 20.69 -20.09 17.41
N VAL A 53 19.80 -20.98 16.97
CA VAL A 53 19.35 -21.09 15.58
C VAL A 53 18.69 -19.79 15.09
N VAL A 54 17.86 -19.15 15.91
CA VAL A 54 17.17 -17.90 15.56
C VAL A 54 18.17 -16.73 15.52
N LEU A 55 19.14 -16.73 16.44
CA LEU A 55 20.19 -15.71 16.49
C LEU A 55 21.12 -15.80 15.28
N ASP A 56 21.56 -17.00 14.89
CA ASP A 56 22.44 -17.17 13.73
C ASP A 56 21.73 -16.74 12.42
N VAL A 57 20.42 -17.02 12.29
CA VAL A 57 19.61 -16.52 11.17
C VAL A 57 19.52 -14.99 11.18
N MET A 58 19.31 -14.36 12.34
CA MET A 58 19.25 -12.90 12.45
C MET A 58 20.61 -12.25 12.17
N ILE A 59 21.70 -12.84 12.65
CA ILE A 59 23.08 -12.42 12.37
C ILE A 59 23.37 -12.50 10.87
N GLY A 60 22.91 -13.56 10.18
CA GLY A 60 23.03 -13.67 8.72
C GLY A 60 22.36 -12.50 7.98
N ARG A 61 21.21 -12.02 8.47
CA ARG A 61 20.46 -10.90 7.88
C ARG A 61 21.11 -9.54 8.07
N LEU A 62 22.01 -9.39 9.05
CA LEU A 62 22.83 -8.18 9.17
C LEU A 62 23.69 -7.96 7.93
N SER A 63 24.03 -9.01 7.16
CA SER A 63 24.81 -8.93 5.93
C SER A 63 23.98 -8.87 4.64
N SER A 64 22.66 -8.68 4.73
CA SER A 64 21.78 -8.58 3.56
C SER A 64 22.17 -7.41 2.64
N PRO A 65 22.07 -7.55 1.30
CA PRO A 65 22.27 -6.43 0.37
C PRO A 65 21.25 -5.31 0.60
N GLU A 66 20.07 -5.65 1.11
CA GLU A 66 18.96 -4.74 1.33
C GLU A 66 19.09 -3.97 2.66
N GLY A 67 19.23 -2.65 2.59
CA GLY A 67 19.42 -1.78 3.76
C GLY A 67 18.31 -1.89 4.81
N HIS A 68 17.07 -2.04 4.37
CA HIS A 68 15.91 -2.16 5.26
C HIS A 68 15.87 -3.50 6.02
N VAL A 69 16.37 -4.58 5.43
CA VAL A 69 16.53 -5.88 6.11
C VAL A 69 17.60 -5.75 7.18
N ARG A 70 18.74 -5.11 6.87
CA ARG A 70 19.80 -4.83 7.84
C ARG A 70 19.27 -4.00 9.01
N HIS A 71 18.52 -2.94 8.74
CA HIS A 71 17.90 -2.10 9.78
C HIS A 71 16.95 -2.90 10.70
N SER A 72 16.09 -3.73 10.09
CA SER A 72 15.13 -4.56 10.82
C SER A 72 15.82 -5.59 11.72
N ALA A 73 16.85 -6.26 11.19
CA ALA A 73 17.66 -7.20 11.96
C ALA A 73 18.41 -6.53 13.11
N THR A 74 19.02 -5.37 12.84
CA THR A 74 19.75 -4.56 13.82
C THR A 74 18.84 -4.13 14.98
N SER A 75 17.61 -3.72 14.68
CA SER A 75 16.64 -3.24 15.67
C SER A 75 16.07 -4.34 16.57
N LEU A 76 16.00 -5.58 16.08
CA LEU A 76 15.37 -6.70 16.80
C LEU A 76 16.35 -7.61 17.52
N LEU A 77 17.61 -7.65 17.10
CA LEU A 77 18.62 -8.51 17.72
C LEU A 77 18.70 -8.34 19.26
N PRO A 78 18.59 -7.11 19.82
CA PRO A 78 18.56 -6.92 21.28
C PRO A 78 17.39 -7.56 22.02
N CYS A 79 16.28 -7.83 21.34
CA CYS A 79 15.13 -8.52 21.96
C CYS A 79 15.37 -10.02 22.11
N LEU A 80 16.22 -10.59 21.26
CA LEU A 80 16.43 -12.03 21.14
C LEU A 80 17.71 -12.49 21.83
N ALA A 81 18.79 -11.73 21.68
CA ALA A 81 20.09 -12.08 22.22
C ALA A 81 20.17 -11.75 23.72
N PRO A 82 20.80 -12.61 24.54
CA PRO A 82 21.08 -12.28 25.93
C PRO A 82 22.10 -11.13 26.01
N ARG A 83 22.07 -10.36 27.10
CA ARG A 83 23.10 -9.35 27.38
C ARG A 83 24.47 -10.02 27.46
N GLY A 84 25.46 -9.41 26.80
CA GLY A 84 26.81 -9.93 26.68
C GLY A 84 26.99 -10.99 25.60
N ASP A 85 26.02 -11.23 24.70
CA ASP A 85 26.20 -12.16 23.58
C ASP A 85 27.25 -11.63 22.60
N THR A 86 28.47 -12.15 22.72
CA THR A 86 29.62 -11.72 21.91
C THR A 86 29.42 -11.91 20.41
N PRO A 87 28.79 -13.00 19.91
CA PRO A 87 28.58 -13.16 18.47
C PRO A 87 27.62 -12.12 17.88
N SER A 88 26.57 -11.73 18.63
CA SER A 88 25.68 -10.64 18.21
C SER A 88 26.37 -9.28 18.23
N LEU A 89 27.20 -9.01 19.25
CA LEU A 89 27.96 -7.76 19.34
C LEU A 89 29.00 -7.64 18.22
N ASP A 90 29.75 -8.72 17.95
CA ASP A 90 30.73 -8.77 16.87
C ASP A 90 30.07 -8.57 15.49
N ALA A 91 28.86 -9.11 15.29
CA ALA A 91 28.10 -8.93 14.06
C ALA A 91 27.48 -7.53 13.90
N LEU A 92 27.12 -6.86 15.01
CA LEU A 92 26.58 -5.50 14.99
C LEU A 92 27.66 -4.44 14.75
N MET A 93 28.89 -4.68 15.18
CA MET A 93 29.94 -3.67 15.14
C MET A 93 30.25 -3.12 13.73
N PRO A 94 30.28 -3.93 12.66
CA PRO A 94 30.43 -3.44 11.28
C PRO A 94 29.23 -2.60 10.79
N ARG A 95 28.08 -2.61 11.47
CA ARG A 95 26.88 -1.83 11.11
C ARG A 95 26.94 -0.39 11.62
N LEU A 96 27.86 -0.06 12.52
CA LEU A 96 28.15 1.34 12.88
C LEU A 96 28.68 2.16 11.69
N HIS A 97 29.24 1.49 10.68
CA HIS A 97 29.78 2.09 9.46
C HIS A 97 28.97 1.70 8.20
N ASP A 98 27.69 1.37 8.36
CA ASP A 98 26.81 1.01 7.24
C ASP A 98 26.59 2.19 6.27
N ILE A 99 26.32 1.89 5.00
CA ILE A 99 26.00 2.91 3.99
C ILE A 99 24.71 3.69 4.33
N HIS A 100 23.79 3.09 5.10
CA HIS A 100 22.54 3.73 5.48
C HIS A 100 22.55 4.24 6.91
N ILE A 101 22.15 5.51 7.07
CA ILE A 101 22.18 6.26 8.32
C ILE A 101 21.30 5.62 9.41
N ASP A 102 20.12 5.13 9.04
CA ASP A 102 19.15 4.45 9.91
C ASP A 102 19.69 3.13 10.48
N VAL A 103 20.47 2.39 9.69
CA VAL A 103 21.18 1.19 10.15
C VAL A 103 22.26 1.57 11.18
N ARG A 104 23.06 2.61 10.89
CA ARG A 104 24.10 3.09 11.83
C ARG A 104 23.53 3.56 13.17
N VAL A 105 22.44 4.34 13.13
CA VAL A 105 21.70 4.77 14.33
C VAL A 105 21.20 3.58 15.13
N SER A 106 20.55 2.62 14.45
CA SER A 106 20.00 1.44 15.12
C SER A 106 21.09 0.55 15.70
N ALA A 107 22.24 0.45 15.03
CA ALA A 107 23.38 -0.31 15.50
C ALA A 107 23.94 0.25 16.81
N ALA A 108 24.04 1.58 16.93
CA ALA A 108 24.48 2.23 18.17
C ALA A 108 23.57 1.90 19.35
N HIS A 109 22.24 1.98 19.16
CA HIS A 109 21.27 1.63 20.21
C HIS A 109 21.27 0.12 20.51
N ALA A 110 21.40 -0.72 19.50
CA ALA A 110 21.42 -2.18 19.67
C ALA A 110 22.66 -2.66 20.43
N ILE A 111 23.83 -2.08 20.15
CA ILE A 111 25.08 -2.38 20.87
C ILE A 111 24.96 -1.99 22.33
N ALA A 112 24.46 -0.79 22.65
CA ALA A 112 24.26 -0.37 24.04
C ALA A 112 23.24 -1.24 24.80
N ALA A 113 22.21 -1.75 24.12
CA ALA A 113 21.23 -2.64 24.76
C ALA A 113 21.81 -4.03 25.08
N LEU A 114 22.73 -4.53 24.24
CA LEU A 114 23.32 -5.86 24.35
C LEU A 114 24.64 -5.91 25.11
N MET A 115 25.41 -4.83 25.14
CA MET A 115 26.72 -4.84 25.79
C MET A 115 26.60 -5.04 27.30
N SER A 116 27.58 -5.73 27.89
CA SER A 116 27.70 -5.77 29.35
C SER A 116 28.33 -4.45 29.85
N PRO A 117 27.92 -3.92 31.02
CA PRO A 117 28.51 -2.68 31.57
C PRO A 117 30.03 -2.75 31.79
N ALA A 118 30.60 -3.96 31.86
CA ALA A 118 32.03 -4.19 32.04
C ALA A 118 32.83 -4.27 30.71
N ASP A 119 32.16 -4.25 29.55
CA ASP A 119 32.80 -4.40 28.23
C ASP A 119 33.38 -3.06 27.72
N ARG A 120 34.55 -2.71 28.27
CA ARG A 120 35.29 -1.49 27.92
C ARG A 120 35.75 -1.47 26.45
N GLN A 121 35.92 -2.62 25.81
CA GLN A 121 36.38 -2.69 24.42
C GLN A 121 35.27 -2.34 23.43
N THR A 122 34.07 -2.90 23.62
CA THR A 122 32.88 -2.55 22.84
C THR A 122 32.52 -1.08 23.03
N MET A 123 32.67 -0.56 24.26
CA MET A 123 32.44 0.85 24.57
C MET A 123 33.34 1.79 23.79
N ARG A 124 34.65 1.51 23.73
CA ARG A 124 35.60 2.31 22.95
C ARG A 124 35.24 2.36 21.48
N ARG A 125 34.89 1.21 20.89
CA ARG A 125 34.50 1.11 19.47
C ARG A 125 33.18 1.83 19.17
N LEU A 126 32.24 1.82 20.11
CA LEU A 126 31.03 2.63 20.02
C LEU A 126 31.36 4.13 20.09
N ALA A 127 32.27 4.53 20.98
CA ALA A 127 32.72 5.91 21.13
C ALA A 127 33.47 6.44 19.89
N GLU A 128 34.22 5.59 19.17
CA GLU A 128 34.84 5.95 17.88
C GLU A 128 33.78 6.42 16.85
N SER A 129 32.54 5.93 16.94
CA SER A 129 31.44 6.35 16.06
C SER A 129 30.86 7.74 16.38
N LEU A 130 31.39 8.43 17.40
CA LEU A 130 31.14 9.87 17.60
C LEU A 130 31.77 10.72 16.50
N GLU A 131 32.74 10.17 15.76
CA GLU A 131 33.37 10.81 14.61
C GLU A 131 32.54 10.69 13.32
N ASP A 132 31.36 10.05 13.35
CA ASP A 132 30.52 9.89 12.16
C ASP A 132 30.09 11.24 11.57
N ASP A 133 30.12 11.34 10.23
CA ASP A 133 29.77 12.55 9.49
C ASP A 133 28.34 13.04 9.79
N HIS A 134 27.41 12.13 10.10
CA HIS A 134 26.00 12.44 10.24
C HIS A 134 25.57 12.71 11.69
N LYS A 135 25.01 13.90 11.92
CA LYS A 135 24.56 14.38 13.25
C LYS A 135 23.63 13.42 14.01
N ALA A 136 22.76 12.69 13.31
CA ALA A 136 21.83 11.75 13.95
C ALA A 136 22.55 10.51 14.52
N VAL A 137 23.62 10.05 13.87
CA VAL A 137 24.43 8.93 14.35
C VAL A 137 25.21 9.34 15.59
N ARG A 138 25.89 10.50 15.54
CA ARG A 138 26.57 11.08 16.71
C ARG A 138 25.65 11.21 17.92
N ARG A 139 24.41 11.68 17.71
CA ARG A 139 23.37 11.77 18.75
C ARG A 139 22.98 10.39 19.30
N ALA A 140 22.78 9.40 18.43
CA ALA A 140 22.42 8.04 18.85
C ALA A 140 23.53 7.37 19.65
N VAL A 141 24.79 7.56 19.25
CA VAL A 141 25.98 7.08 19.97
C VAL A 141 26.08 7.74 21.34
N LEU A 142 25.89 9.06 21.44
CA LEU A 142 25.89 9.76 22.73
C LEU A 142 24.78 9.25 23.66
N GLN A 143 23.57 9.03 23.15
CA GLN A 143 22.47 8.40 23.90
C GLN A 143 22.81 6.99 24.37
N ALA A 144 23.46 6.21 23.51
CA ALA A 144 23.86 4.85 23.77
C ALA A 144 24.93 4.78 24.88
N LEU A 145 25.89 5.71 24.89
CA LEU A 145 26.91 5.83 25.94
C LEU A 145 26.32 6.35 27.28
N LEU A 146 25.33 7.25 27.23
CA LEU A 146 24.59 7.72 28.41
C LEU A 146 23.80 6.60 29.11
N ALA A 147 23.30 5.64 28.34
CA ALA A 147 22.41 4.60 28.85
C ALA A 147 23.15 3.45 29.55
N THR A 148 24.49 3.39 29.48
CA THR A 148 25.27 2.21 29.92
C THR A 148 25.87 2.33 31.33
N ASP A 149 25.64 3.43 32.06
CA ASP A 149 26.10 3.68 33.46
C ASP A 149 27.60 3.35 33.70
N ALA A 150 28.40 3.33 32.64
CA ALA A 150 29.77 2.82 32.68
C ALA A 150 30.78 3.95 32.53
N GLU A 151 31.87 3.87 33.29
CA GLU A 151 32.96 4.84 33.25
C GLU A 151 33.62 4.89 31.87
N LEU A 152 33.41 6.01 31.16
CA LEU A 152 34.15 6.34 29.95
C LEU A 152 35.62 6.61 30.29
N ASP A 153 36.53 6.18 29.43
CA ASP A 153 37.95 6.49 29.62
C ASP A 153 38.29 7.92 29.17
N GLU A 154 39.40 8.43 29.68
CA GLU A 154 39.86 9.82 29.50
C GLU A 154 40.01 10.19 28.00
N LYS A 155 40.35 9.22 27.16
CA LYS A 155 40.49 9.40 25.70
C LYS A 155 39.13 9.53 25.01
N ALA A 156 38.12 8.72 25.36
CA ALA A 156 36.76 8.88 24.83
C ALA A 156 36.13 10.20 25.27
N VAL A 157 36.41 10.64 26.51
CA VAL A 157 36.00 11.95 27.03
C VAL A 157 36.65 13.09 26.25
N GLN A 158 37.93 12.98 25.89
CA GLN A 158 38.63 13.99 25.10
C GLN A 158 38.07 14.10 23.67
N THR A 159 37.81 12.99 22.98
CA THR A 159 37.19 12.98 21.65
C THR A 159 35.77 13.57 21.66
N LEU A 160 35.00 13.31 22.73
CA LEU A 160 33.71 13.96 22.97
C LEU A 160 33.87 15.49 23.08
N GLN A 161 34.83 15.96 23.87
CA GLN A 161 35.07 17.40 24.09
C GLN A 161 35.46 18.14 22.80
N GLU A 162 36.39 17.59 22.01
CA GLU A 162 36.91 18.23 20.78
C GLU A 162 35.85 18.46 19.69
N ARG A 163 34.85 17.57 19.56
CA ARG A 163 33.81 17.67 18.50
C ARG A 163 32.50 18.32 18.94
N LEU A 164 32.35 18.59 20.24
CA LEU A 164 31.19 19.31 20.80
C LEU A 164 31.33 20.85 20.66
N GLU A 165 32.53 21.38 20.39
CA GLU A 165 32.77 22.80 20.11
C GLU A 165 32.32 23.24 18.70
N ASP A 166 32.09 22.30 17.77
CA ASP A 166 31.65 22.55 16.38
C ASP A 166 30.17 23.01 16.26
N GLY A 167 29.52 23.43 17.35
CA GLY A 167 28.20 24.09 17.34
C GLY A 167 26.99 23.20 16.99
N CYS A 168 27.17 21.88 16.86
CA CYS A 168 26.18 20.97 16.28
C CYS A 168 25.14 20.39 17.28
N PHE A 169 25.27 20.70 18.58
CA PHE A 169 24.43 20.14 19.64
C PHE A 169 23.57 21.22 20.33
N ASP A 170 22.28 20.92 20.45
CA ASP A 170 21.27 21.73 21.16
C ASP A 170 21.56 21.82 22.67
N ASP A 171 21.08 22.85 23.35
CA ASP A 171 21.41 23.19 24.74
C ASP A 171 21.05 22.09 25.75
N ALA A 172 20.02 21.29 25.45
CA ALA A 172 19.66 20.10 26.21
C ALA A 172 20.76 19.01 26.21
N TRP A 173 21.50 18.89 25.11
CA TRP A 173 22.59 17.92 24.97
C TRP A 173 23.88 18.38 25.65
N ARG A 174 24.10 19.70 25.78
CA ARG A 174 25.17 20.26 26.61
C ARG A 174 24.95 19.99 28.10
N HIS A 175 23.69 20.00 28.56
CA HIS A 175 23.35 19.64 29.94
C HIS A 175 23.54 18.15 30.22
N ALA A 176 23.10 17.27 29.31
CA ALA A 176 23.35 15.83 29.45
C ALA A 176 24.85 15.50 29.45
N ARG A 177 25.65 16.17 28.60
CA ARG A 177 27.12 16.13 28.59
C ARG A 177 27.71 16.49 29.96
N ASP A 178 27.27 17.59 30.56
CA ASP A 178 27.83 18.03 31.85
C ASP A 178 27.47 17.08 33.00
N SER A 179 26.42 16.27 32.85
CA SER A 179 26.09 15.18 33.79
C SER A 179 27.05 13.99 33.65
N ILE A 180 27.40 13.62 32.41
CA ILE A 180 28.40 12.56 32.13
C ILE A 180 29.77 12.96 32.67
N LEU A 181 30.20 14.19 32.41
CA LEU A 181 31.51 14.70 32.84
C LEU A 181 31.61 14.88 34.37
N ARG A 182 30.47 15.02 35.07
CA ARG A 182 30.41 15.18 36.53
C ARG A 182 30.15 13.87 37.29
N ASN A 183 29.90 12.76 36.59
CA ASN A 183 29.59 11.45 37.17
C ASN A 183 28.37 11.46 38.12
N ASP A 184 27.39 12.33 37.86
CA ASP A 184 26.16 12.44 38.65
C ASP A 184 25.06 11.56 38.02
N ALA A 185 24.80 10.39 38.63
CA ALA A 185 23.82 9.40 38.18
C ALA A 185 22.34 9.75 38.51
N GLN A 186 22.06 10.99 38.91
CA GLN A 186 20.72 11.43 39.30
C GLN A 186 20.33 12.70 38.54
N LEU A 187 19.95 12.60 37.26
CA LEU A 187 19.04 13.55 36.57
C LEU A 187 19.11 13.38 35.04
N VAL A 188 18.25 12.56 34.43
CA VAL A 188 17.68 12.88 33.10
C VAL A 188 16.33 12.16 32.94
N SER A 189 15.25 12.80 33.40
CA SER A 189 13.90 12.54 32.89
C SER A 189 13.52 13.72 31.99
N LEU A 190 13.98 13.69 30.74
CA LEU A 190 13.60 14.64 29.69
C LEU A 190 12.85 13.87 28.62
N GLU A 191 11.51 13.94 28.67
CA GLU A 191 10.63 13.48 27.60
C GLU A 191 10.80 14.42 26.40
N PHE A 192 11.17 13.85 25.25
CA PHE A 192 11.19 14.55 23.97
C PHE A 192 10.56 13.67 22.90
N GLU A 193 9.53 14.20 22.23
CA GLU A 193 8.83 13.58 21.12
C GLU A 193 9.65 13.67 19.83
N LEU A 194 9.85 12.52 19.16
CA LEU A 194 10.28 12.42 17.77
C LEU A 194 9.18 11.70 16.97
N PRO A 195 8.73 12.24 15.83
CA PRO A 195 7.72 11.57 15.03
C PRO A 195 8.32 10.37 14.27
N GLU A 196 7.59 9.24 14.31
CA GLU A 196 7.68 8.05 13.44
C GLU A 196 8.74 6.95 13.70
N VAL A 197 9.23 6.73 14.92
CA VAL A 197 9.95 5.47 15.29
C VAL A 197 9.49 4.88 16.65
N ASP A 198 8.27 5.24 17.08
CA ASP A 198 8.01 5.42 18.52
C ASP A 198 7.28 4.27 19.26
N GLU A 199 7.20 3.06 18.70
CA GLU A 199 6.57 1.94 19.42
C GLU A 199 7.57 0.89 19.88
N VAL A 200 8.54 0.52 19.02
CA VAL A 200 9.54 -0.53 19.33
C VAL A 200 10.62 0.01 20.28
N SER A 201 11.17 1.18 20.00
CA SER A 201 12.18 1.86 20.84
C SER A 201 11.63 2.26 22.21
N ARG A 202 10.32 2.55 22.29
CA ARG A 202 9.62 2.88 23.54
C ARG A 202 9.37 1.62 24.38
N ARG A 203 9.02 0.50 23.75
CA ARG A 203 8.86 -0.82 24.42
C ARG A 203 10.18 -1.43 24.88
N LEU A 204 11.26 -1.29 24.10
CA LEU A 204 12.62 -1.71 24.48
C LEU A 204 13.09 -1.01 25.76
N ARG A 205 12.79 0.29 25.91
CA ARG A 205 13.07 1.03 27.17
C ARG A 205 12.20 0.55 28.33
N GLN A 206 10.90 0.33 28.10
CA GLN A 206 9.98 -0.17 29.13
C GLN A 206 10.34 -1.60 29.61
N SER A 207 10.83 -2.49 28.74
CA SER A 207 11.31 -3.82 29.14
C SER A 207 12.60 -3.79 29.97
N SER A 208 13.49 -2.82 29.71
CA SER A 208 14.71 -2.61 30.51
C SER A 208 14.39 -2.08 31.92
N LEU A 209 13.42 -1.17 32.02
CA LEU A 209 12.92 -0.61 33.29
C LEU A 209 12.11 -1.63 34.12
N ALA A 210 11.36 -2.53 33.47
CA ALA A 210 10.63 -3.60 34.17
C ALA A 210 11.57 -4.68 34.74
N GLY A 211 12.66 -5.00 34.01
CA GLY A 211 13.68 -5.94 34.49
C GLY A 211 14.46 -5.43 35.72
N THR A 212 14.70 -4.12 35.81
CA THR A 212 15.38 -3.50 36.96
C THR A 212 14.47 -3.41 38.20
N GLN A 213 13.16 -3.23 38.03
CA GLN A 213 12.21 -3.24 39.15
C GLN A 213 11.94 -4.66 39.71
N LEU A 214 11.95 -5.70 38.87
CA LEU A 214 11.79 -7.09 39.31
C LEU A 214 13.02 -7.58 40.09
N VAL A 215 14.24 -7.27 39.64
CA VAL A 215 15.48 -7.60 40.36
C VAL A 215 15.59 -6.87 41.70
N ALA A 216 15.11 -5.62 41.78
CA ALA A 216 15.05 -4.87 43.05
C ALA A 216 14.03 -5.45 44.06
N SER A 217 12.98 -6.12 43.57
CA SER A 217 11.97 -6.76 44.44
C SER A 217 12.42 -8.14 44.95
N GLU A 218 13.14 -8.91 44.15
CA GLU A 218 13.69 -10.22 44.56
C GLU A 218 14.94 -10.06 45.46
N GLN A 219 15.77 -9.03 45.25
CA GLN A 219 16.89 -8.73 46.16
C GLN A 219 16.43 -8.21 47.53
N LYS A 220 15.29 -7.49 47.61
CA LYS A 220 14.73 -7.06 48.91
C LYS A 220 14.13 -8.21 49.74
N GLN A 221 13.73 -9.31 49.09
CA GLN A 221 13.20 -10.49 49.79
C GLN A 221 14.32 -11.47 50.25
N ALA A 222 15.50 -11.40 49.64
CA ALA A 222 16.67 -12.21 50.02
C ALA A 222 17.61 -11.55 51.05
N GLN A 223 17.50 -10.24 51.31
CA GLN A 223 18.38 -9.51 52.26
C GLN A 223 17.77 -9.24 53.65
N SER A 224 16.56 -9.72 53.96
CA SER A 224 15.92 -9.44 55.26
C SER A 224 16.13 -10.51 56.35
N CYS A 225 16.94 -11.55 56.13
CA CYS A 225 17.19 -12.58 57.15
C CYS A 225 18.68 -12.96 57.22
N HIS A 226 19.54 -12.03 57.65
CA HIS A 226 20.68 -12.37 58.50
C HIS A 226 21.37 -11.09 59.03
N SER A 227 21.25 -10.89 60.34
CA SER A 227 22.22 -10.25 61.24
C SER A 227 22.55 -8.76 60.95
N TYR A 228 22.29 -7.83 61.86
CA TYR A 228 23.05 -7.71 63.11
C TYR A 228 22.27 -6.96 64.21
N LEU A 229 22.22 -7.59 65.38
CA LEU A 229 22.20 -6.93 66.68
C LEU A 229 23.42 -6.03 66.83
N PHE A 230 23.26 -4.78 67.31
CA PHE A 230 24.06 -4.20 68.41
C PHE A 230 23.49 -2.82 68.87
N PHE A 231 22.96 -2.81 70.11
CA PHE A 231 23.01 -1.80 71.19
C PHE A 231 22.72 -0.30 70.93
N LEU A 232 21.64 0.24 71.54
CA LEU A 232 21.59 1.16 72.73
C LEU A 232 22.04 2.63 72.41
N ASP A 233 21.40 3.73 72.80
CA ASP A 233 20.43 4.07 73.85
C ASP A 233 19.87 5.51 73.60
N GLY A 234 18.55 5.69 73.75
CA GLY A 234 17.98 6.84 74.48
C GLY A 234 17.51 8.05 73.66
N SER A 235 16.26 8.53 73.74
CA SER A 235 15.45 8.67 74.94
C SER A 235 14.00 9.09 74.61
N ARG A 236 13.07 8.46 75.35
CA ARG A 236 11.80 8.95 75.93
C ARG A 236 10.65 9.47 75.05
N GLY A 237 9.47 8.88 75.29
CA GLY A 237 8.16 9.51 75.18
C GLY A 237 7.14 8.67 74.41
N ALA A 238 6.69 7.53 74.95
CA ALA A 238 5.35 7.38 75.54
C ALA A 238 4.19 7.82 74.60
N LEU A 239 3.53 6.87 73.93
CA LEU A 239 2.23 6.33 74.36
C LEU A 239 1.73 5.27 73.36
N GLN A 240 0.98 4.33 73.92
CA GLN A 240 0.52 3.08 73.39
C GLN A 240 -1.02 3.13 73.36
N ILE A 241 -1.63 2.22 72.58
CA ILE A 241 -2.96 1.59 72.75
C ILE A 241 -4.12 2.12 71.86
N GLU A 242 -4.39 1.30 70.84
CA GLU A 242 -5.64 0.55 70.51
C GLU A 242 -7.05 1.15 70.59
N ALA A 243 -7.93 0.40 69.89
CA ALA A 243 -9.39 0.42 69.81
C ALA A 243 -9.93 1.49 68.84
N GLY A 244 -10.79 1.18 67.88
CA GLY A 244 -11.80 0.13 67.83
C GLY A 244 -13.14 0.78 67.47
N THR A 245 -14.02 0.00 66.84
CA THR A 245 -15.45 0.26 66.62
C THR A 245 -15.88 1.26 65.54
N ASP A 246 -16.30 0.68 64.41
CA ASP A 246 -17.63 0.81 63.78
C ASP A 246 -18.50 1.99 64.18
N PHE A 247 -19.04 2.72 63.19
CA PHE A 247 -20.49 2.93 63.09
C PHE A 247 -20.92 3.27 61.66
N HIS A 248 -21.88 2.49 61.18
CA HIS A 248 -22.69 2.66 59.98
C HIS A 248 -23.39 4.03 59.90
N PHE A 249 -23.49 4.60 58.70
CA PHE A 249 -24.74 5.21 58.22
C PHE A 249 -24.91 5.04 56.70
N THR A 250 -26.12 4.63 56.35
CA THR A 250 -26.65 4.23 55.04
C THR A 250 -26.83 5.38 54.02
N PRO A 251 -26.72 5.11 52.70
CA PRO A 251 -27.03 6.06 51.63
C PRO A 251 -28.41 5.81 50.99
N VAL A 252 -29.37 6.74 51.06
CA VAL A 252 -30.68 6.70 50.35
C VAL A 252 -31.19 8.16 50.25
N ARG A 253 -31.67 8.79 49.16
CA ARG A 253 -32.48 8.43 47.96
C ARG A 253 -32.41 9.64 46.98
N ARG A 254 -32.45 9.55 45.64
CA ARG A 254 -33.57 9.25 44.71
C ARG A 254 -33.01 9.56 43.30
N GLY A 255 -33.32 8.89 42.20
CA GLY A 255 -34.19 7.76 41.87
C GLY A 255 -33.71 7.20 40.53
N ALA A 256 -33.68 5.87 40.38
CA ALA A 256 -34.73 5.05 39.76
C ALA A 256 -34.50 4.97 38.24
N ALA A 257 -34.53 3.83 37.55
CA ALA A 257 -34.99 2.45 37.79
C ALA A 257 -34.90 1.84 36.36
N ASP A 258 -34.45 0.64 36.02
CA ASP A 258 -34.77 -0.75 36.41
C ASP A 258 -34.08 -1.60 35.29
N THR A 259 -33.66 -2.86 35.35
CA THR A 259 -33.60 -3.94 36.35
C THR A 259 -32.81 -5.09 35.71
N LEU A 260 -31.90 -5.72 36.49
CA LEU A 260 -31.76 -7.17 36.77
C LEU A 260 -31.53 -8.16 35.58
N THR A 261 -30.72 -9.21 35.65
CA THR A 261 -30.22 -9.98 36.80
C THR A 261 -29.04 -10.89 36.39
N TYR A 262 -28.23 -11.20 37.40
CA TYR A 262 -27.09 -12.11 37.46
C TYR A 262 -27.51 -13.58 37.59
N SER A 263 -26.63 -14.52 37.22
CA SER A 263 -26.47 -15.82 37.91
C SER A 263 -25.19 -16.52 37.43
N GLN A 264 -24.11 -16.39 38.19
CA GLN A 264 -23.01 -17.36 38.23
C GLN A 264 -23.17 -18.20 39.50
N THR A 265 -23.18 -19.51 39.34
CA THR A 265 -22.97 -20.48 40.42
C THR A 265 -21.60 -21.12 40.25
N VAL A 266 -20.76 -20.96 41.26
CA VAL A 266 -19.49 -21.67 41.45
C VAL A 266 -19.77 -23.03 42.09
N ALA A 267 -19.08 -24.07 41.63
CA ALA A 267 -18.84 -25.30 42.39
C ALA A 267 -17.37 -25.73 42.24
N PRO A 268 -16.72 -26.26 43.30
CA PRO A 268 -15.28 -26.55 43.35
C PRO A 268 -14.95 -28.04 43.10
N ARG A 269 -13.64 -28.36 43.09
CA ARG A 269 -12.96 -29.68 43.03
C ARG A 269 -12.40 -30.01 41.63
N GLU A 270 -11.23 -30.61 41.44
CA GLU A 270 -10.34 -31.36 42.33
C GLU A 270 -8.94 -31.40 41.69
N VAL A 271 -7.91 -31.45 42.54
CA VAL A 271 -6.52 -31.71 42.16
C VAL A 271 -6.37 -33.21 41.92
N THR A 272 -5.90 -33.61 40.73
CA THR A 272 -5.30 -34.95 40.55
C THR A 272 -4.04 -34.84 39.72
N CYS A 273 -2.92 -35.09 40.40
CA CYS A 273 -1.60 -35.35 39.83
C CYS A 273 -1.66 -36.59 38.93
N PHE A 274 -1.08 -36.51 37.73
CA PHE A 274 -0.57 -37.68 37.03
C PHE A 274 0.86 -37.42 36.58
N ALA A 275 1.76 -38.28 37.07
CA ALA A 275 3.18 -38.35 36.75
C ALA A 275 3.39 -38.90 35.31
N PRO A 276 4.54 -38.61 34.68
CA PRO A 276 4.81 -38.98 33.29
C PRO A 276 5.24 -40.46 33.17
N PRO A 277 5.00 -41.13 32.03
CA PRO A 277 5.74 -42.34 31.69
C PRO A 277 7.11 -41.99 31.08
N ALA A 278 8.12 -42.68 31.57
CA ALA A 278 9.53 -42.63 31.16
C ALA A 278 9.77 -43.30 29.78
N PRO A 279 10.97 -43.16 29.18
CA PRO A 279 11.20 -43.25 27.74
C PRO A 279 11.44 -44.67 27.24
N GLY A 280 10.86 -45.00 26.09
CA GLY A 280 11.09 -46.23 25.33
C GLY A 280 12.01 -45.98 24.14
N THR A 281 13.16 -46.63 24.18
CA THR A 281 14.22 -46.73 23.16
C THR A 281 13.76 -47.28 21.80
N ALA A 282 14.22 -46.69 20.68
CA ALA A 282 14.78 -47.44 19.54
C ALA A 282 15.41 -46.55 18.45
N LYS A 283 16.73 -46.75 18.29
CA LYS A 283 17.50 -46.91 17.03
C LYS A 283 17.49 -45.79 15.98
N GLY A 284 18.64 -45.14 15.88
CA GLY A 284 18.98 -44.22 14.80
C GLY A 284 19.36 -44.88 13.49
N ILE A 285 19.37 -44.06 12.43
CA ILE A 285 20.13 -44.24 11.20
C ILE A 285 20.63 -42.87 10.74
N ARG A 286 21.97 -42.73 10.83
CA ARG A 286 22.96 -42.03 10.01
C ARG A 286 22.63 -40.70 9.32
N ASP A 287 23.46 -39.72 9.70
CA ASP A 287 23.86 -38.54 8.96
C ASP A 287 24.32 -38.84 7.52
N GLU A 288 23.76 -38.13 6.54
CA GLU A 288 24.49 -37.71 5.34
C GLU A 288 24.39 -36.20 5.20
N LYS A 289 25.55 -35.55 5.34
CA LYS A 289 25.78 -34.13 5.12
C LYS A 289 25.76 -33.86 3.61
N VAL A 290 24.90 -32.96 3.15
CA VAL A 290 25.08 -32.25 1.87
C VAL A 290 25.00 -30.75 2.13
N THR A 291 26.10 -30.07 1.84
CA THR A 291 26.30 -28.62 1.97
C THR A 291 25.68 -27.87 0.80
N PRO A 292 25.08 -26.67 1.00
CA PRO A 292 24.53 -25.86 -0.08
C PRO A 292 25.55 -24.83 -0.60
N ALA A 293 26.20 -25.14 -1.72
CA ALA A 293 26.90 -24.15 -2.54
C ALA A 293 27.09 -24.73 -3.95
N GLU A 294 26.34 -24.24 -4.95
CA GLU A 294 26.66 -24.24 -6.40
C GLU A 294 25.40 -24.00 -7.27
N TRP A 295 24.72 -22.86 -7.09
CA TRP A 295 23.55 -22.48 -7.93
C TRP A 295 23.70 -21.16 -8.68
N TYR A 296 24.93 -20.68 -8.91
CA TYR A 296 25.16 -19.52 -9.77
C TYR A 296 26.41 -19.67 -10.63
N ARG A 297 26.25 -20.29 -11.80
CA ARG A 297 26.87 -19.87 -13.08
C ARG A 297 26.57 -20.90 -14.17
N SER A 298 25.82 -20.50 -15.20
CA SER A 298 26.28 -20.56 -16.60
C SER A 298 25.15 -20.17 -17.57
N ASP A 299 25.41 -19.10 -18.33
CA ASP A 299 24.74 -18.80 -19.59
C ASP A 299 24.89 -19.96 -20.59
N PRO A 300 23.91 -20.25 -21.45
CA PRO A 300 24.12 -21.11 -22.59
C PRO A 300 24.37 -20.29 -23.86
N GLN A 301 25.51 -20.53 -24.51
CA GLN A 301 25.70 -20.28 -25.94
C GLN A 301 25.97 -21.61 -26.68
N PRO A 302 25.73 -21.65 -28.00
CA PRO A 302 25.04 -22.75 -28.66
C PRO A 302 25.99 -23.78 -29.29
N SER A 303 25.57 -25.04 -29.32
CA SER A 303 26.20 -26.04 -30.20
C SER A 303 25.26 -27.15 -30.61
N GLN A 304 25.03 -27.18 -31.94
CA GLN A 304 24.99 -28.35 -32.82
C GLN A 304 23.76 -29.29 -32.80
N ALA A 305 22.92 -29.00 -33.79
CA ALA A 305 22.22 -29.91 -34.69
C ALA A 305 22.38 -31.42 -34.47
N GLU A 306 21.26 -32.07 -34.12
CA GLU A 306 20.95 -33.43 -34.55
C GLU A 306 19.52 -33.43 -35.15
N GLU A 307 19.40 -34.05 -36.32
CA GLU A 307 18.26 -34.02 -37.23
C GLU A 307 17.09 -34.89 -36.72
N LEU A 308 15.89 -34.33 -36.81
CA LEU A 308 14.60 -35.03 -36.62
C LEU A 308 14.21 -35.77 -37.92
N PRO A 309 13.59 -36.96 -37.83
CA PRO A 309 12.83 -37.51 -38.95
C PRO A 309 11.44 -36.88 -39.05
N ASP A 310 11.14 -36.46 -40.27
CA ASP A 310 9.92 -35.88 -40.81
C ASP A 310 8.69 -36.81 -40.66
N TYR A 311 7.55 -36.27 -40.23
CA TYR A 311 6.25 -36.93 -40.43
C TYR A 311 5.21 -35.91 -40.92
N GLN A 312 5.19 -35.73 -42.24
CA GLN A 312 4.07 -35.14 -42.96
C GLN A 312 2.90 -36.12 -43.08
N LYS A 313 1.75 -35.69 -42.54
CA LYS A 313 0.39 -35.76 -43.10
C LYS A 313 0.10 -36.86 -44.15
N ARG A 314 -0.86 -37.75 -43.86
CA ARG A 314 -2.02 -38.08 -44.74
C ARG A 314 -3.05 -38.99 -44.04
N PRO A 315 -4.28 -39.15 -44.58
CA PRO A 315 -5.53 -39.04 -43.82
C PRO A 315 -6.23 -40.37 -43.57
N LEU A 316 -7.25 -40.26 -42.70
CA LEU A 316 -8.33 -41.21 -42.39
C LEU A 316 -8.78 -42.10 -43.57
N GLU A 317 -8.75 -43.42 -43.36
CA GLU A 317 -9.75 -44.32 -43.90
C GLU A 317 -9.95 -45.52 -42.96
N ARG A 318 -11.21 -45.95 -42.87
CA ARG A 318 -11.79 -46.90 -41.92
C ARG A 318 -11.32 -48.32 -42.25
N ASP A 319 -11.04 -49.12 -41.23
CA ASP A 319 -11.46 -50.52 -41.25
C ASP A 319 -11.85 -50.99 -39.85
N ALA A 320 -13.06 -51.54 -39.79
CA ALA A 320 -13.70 -52.09 -38.62
C ALA A 320 -13.08 -53.45 -38.30
N GLY A 321 -12.43 -53.55 -37.14
CA GLY A 321 -12.06 -54.81 -36.50
C GLY A 321 -12.55 -54.79 -35.07
N ASN A 322 -13.59 -55.58 -34.79
CA ASN A 322 -14.13 -55.80 -33.46
C ASN A 322 -13.03 -56.28 -32.51
N PHE A 323 -12.59 -55.41 -31.60
CA PHE A 323 -11.91 -55.80 -30.37
C PHE A 323 -12.78 -55.30 -29.22
N VAL A 324 -13.70 -56.16 -28.76
CA VAL A 324 -14.39 -55.99 -27.49
C VAL A 324 -13.41 -56.51 -26.43
N PRO A 325 -12.87 -55.67 -25.54
CA PRO A 325 -12.16 -56.18 -24.38
C PRO A 325 -13.20 -56.82 -23.46
N GLU A 326 -12.98 -58.08 -23.10
CA GLU A 326 -13.76 -58.74 -22.03
C GLU A 326 -13.71 -57.89 -20.75
N PRO A 327 -14.81 -57.81 -19.99
CA PRO A 327 -14.85 -57.01 -18.77
C PRO A 327 -13.96 -57.67 -17.73
N SER A 328 -12.83 -57.03 -17.40
CA SER A 328 -12.12 -57.35 -16.17
C SER A 328 -12.99 -56.90 -15.00
N ASP A 329 -13.65 -57.87 -14.36
CA ASP A 329 -14.40 -57.70 -13.12
C ASP A 329 -13.48 -57.17 -12.03
N GLY A 330 -13.51 -55.85 -11.89
CA GLY A 330 -12.70 -55.09 -10.98
C GLY A 330 -13.13 -53.63 -10.95
N TRP A 331 -14.44 -53.37 -11.03
CA TRP A 331 -14.99 -52.07 -10.65
C TRP A 331 -14.80 -51.92 -9.14
N THR A 332 -13.62 -51.45 -8.74
CA THR A 332 -13.50 -50.73 -7.49
C THR A 332 -14.35 -49.49 -7.66
N SER A 333 -15.49 -49.44 -6.98
CA SER A 333 -16.30 -48.23 -6.84
C SER A 333 -15.34 -47.07 -6.53
N PRO A 334 -15.46 -45.91 -7.20
CA PRO A 334 -14.62 -44.76 -6.86
C PRO A 334 -14.72 -44.50 -5.37
N SER A 335 -13.61 -44.13 -4.73
CA SER A 335 -13.62 -43.83 -3.31
C SER A 335 -14.66 -42.73 -3.04
N PRO A 336 -15.32 -42.71 -1.87
CA PRO A 336 -16.35 -41.71 -1.56
C PRO A 336 -15.89 -40.26 -1.74
N ALA A 337 -14.59 -40.01 -1.60
CA ALA A 337 -13.97 -38.71 -1.82
C ALA A 337 -13.97 -38.29 -3.31
N ILE A 338 -13.68 -39.21 -4.23
CA ILE A 338 -13.68 -38.93 -5.68
C ILE A 338 -15.11 -38.67 -6.17
N GLU A 339 -16.09 -39.44 -5.68
CA GLU A 339 -17.51 -39.20 -6.00
C GLU A 339 -17.98 -37.83 -5.50
N ALA A 340 -17.57 -37.42 -4.29
CA ALA A 340 -17.89 -36.11 -3.74
C ALA A 340 -17.26 -34.95 -4.53
N GLU A 341 -16.00 -35.10 -4.96
CA GLU A 341 -15.33 -34.12 -5.82
C GLU A 341 -16.03 -33.96 -7.17
N ASP A 342 -16.37 -35.05 -7.85
CA ASP A 342 -17.01 -35.00 -9.15
C ASP A 342 -18.44 -34.43 -9.06
N GLN A 343 -19.17 -34.69 -7.96
CA GLN A 343 -20.42 -34.00 -7.67
C GLN A 343 -20.21 -32.49 -7.48
N MET A 344 -19.18 -32.08 -6.74
CA MET A 344 -18.89 -30.66 -6.51
C MET A 344 -18.47 -29.95 -7.82
N VAL A 345 -17.66 -30.59 -8.65
CA VAL A 345 -17.33 -30.13 -10.00
C VAL A 345 -18.60 -29.97 -10.84
N GLY A 346 -19.51 -30.95 -10.80
CA GLY A 346 -20.80 -30.87 -11.50
C GLY A 346 -21.64 -29.67 -11.07
N MET A 347 -21.71 -29.41 -9.76
CA MET A 347 -22.42 -28.25 -9.19
C MET A 347 -21.79 -26.93 -9.64
N ILE A 348 -20.48 -26.76 -9.47
CA ILE A 348 -19.77 -25.52 -9.83
C ILE A 348 -19.82 -25.28 -11.35
N ALA A 349 -19.61 -26.33 -12.15
CA ALA A 349 -19.59 -26.23 -13.61
C ALA A 349 -20.96 -25.88 -14.20
N SER A 350 -22.05 -26.19 -13.49
CA SER A 350 -23.42 -25.82 -13.90
C SER A 350 -23.66 -24.30 -13.88
N MET A 351 -22.90 -23.55 -13.06
CA MET A 351 -23.07 -22.12 -12.82
C MET A 351 -24.50 -21.74 -12.36
N GLU A 352 -25.18 -22.66 -11.67
CA GLU A 352 -26.45 -22.42 -11.01
C GLU A 352 -26.23 -22.14 -9.51
N PRO A 353 -27.00 -21.21 -8.90
CA PRO A 353 -26.84 -20.90 -7.49
C PRO A 353 -27.39 -22.03 -6.62
N THR A 354 -26.75 -22.30 -5.47
CA THR A 354 -27.28 -23.25 -4.47
C THR A 354 -28.69 -22.86 -4.00
N ARG A 355 -28.92 -21.55 -3.84
CA ARG A 355 -30.22 -20.93 -3.57
C ARG A 355 -30.25 -19.49 -4.07
N SER A 356 -31.44 -18.95 -4.31
CA SER A 356 -31.57 -17.63 -4.92
C SER A 356 -31.02 -16.47 -4.06
N GLU A 357 -30.98 -16.67 -2.73
CA GLU A 357 -30.55 -15.67 -1.76
C GLU A 357 -29.03 -15.54 -1.64
N ILE A 358 -28.27 -16.51 -2.18
CA ILE A 358 -26.80 -16.51 -2.13
C ILE A 358 -26.21 -15.42 -3.03
N ILE A 359 -26.94 -15.03 -4.09
CA ILE A 359 -26.54 -13.96 -4.99
C ILE A 359 -26.82 -12.64 -4.29
N ARG A 360 -25.76 -11.95 -3.89
CA ARG A 360 -25.84 -10.70 -3.13
C ARG A 360 -25.05 -9.59 -3.81
N GLY A 361 -25.58 -8.37 -3.70
CA GLY A 361 -24.93 -7.16 -4.17
C GLY A 361 -24.95 -6.07 -3.11
N VAL A 362 -23.92 -5.23 -3.12
CA VAL A 362 -23.77 -4.08 -2.21
C VAL A 362 -23.75 -2.79 -3.04
N PRO A 363 -24.43 -1.71 -2.62
CA PRO A 363 -24.30 -0.43 -3.29
C PRO A 363 -22.86 0.09 -3.27
N VAL A 364 -22.36 0.66 -4.37
CA VAL A 364 -20.98 1.20 -4.49
C VAL A 364 -20.60 2.11 -3.31
N HIS A 365 -21.47 3.02 -2.90
CA HIS A 365 -21.17 3.93 -1.78
C HIS A 365 -20.98 3.21 -0.43
N CYS A 366 -21.64 2.07 -0.22
CA CYS A 366 -21.41 1.22 0.95
C CYS A 366 -20.07 0.47 0.81
N ALA A 367 -19.74 -0.01 -0.39
CA ALA A 367 -18.46 -0.69 -0.65
C ALA A 367 -17.24 0.22 -0.47
N LEU A 368 -17.40 1.52 -0.75
CA LEU A 368 -16.36 2.55 -0.61
C LEU A 368 -16.40 3.28 0.73
N GLN A 369 -17.32 2.94 1.64
CA GLN A 369 -17.46 3.58 2.95
C GLN A 369 -16.17 3.43 3.79
N GLY A 370 -15.93 4.42 4.67
CA GLY A 370 -14.77 4.41 5.57
C GLY A 370 -13.43 4.47 4.84
N CYS A 371 -13.37 5.19 3.72
CA CYS A 371 -12.20 5.24 2.83
C CYS A 371 -11.78 3.85 2.32
N GLY A 372 -12.78 3.08 1.85
CA GLY A 372 -12.58 1.74 1.32
C GLY A 372 -12.17 0.73 2.38
N GLN A 373 -12.76 0.81 3.57
CA GLN A 373 -12.45 -0.12 4.68
C GLN A 373 -12.58 -1.59 4.26
N ALA A 374 -13.57 -1.92 3.42
CA ALA A 374 -13.74 -3.26 2.87
C ALA A 374 -12.54 -3.68 1.99
N LEU A 375 -12.09 -2.81 1.08
CA LEU A 375 -10.93 -3.06 0.21
C LEU A 375 -9.58 -3.03 0.97
N ARG A 376 -9.57 -2.60 2.23
CA ARG A 376 -8.40 -2.51 3.11
C ARG A 376 -8.35 -3.58 4.21
N GLY A 377 -9.40 -4.40 4.35
CA GLY A 377 -9.46 -5.51 5.31
C GLY A 377 -9.46 -5.11 6.80
N ARG A 378 -9.97 -3.91 7.17
CA ARG A 378 -9.78 -3.30 8.51
C ARG A 378 -10.96 -3.44 9.51
N LEU A 379 -12.00 -4.25 9.26
CA LEU A 379 -13.21 -4.31 10.11
C LEU A 379 -13.65 -5.73 10.46
N GLY A 380 -14.44 -5.85 11.54
CA GLY A 380 -15.13 -7.07 11.94
C GLY A 380 -16.12 -7.55 10.88
N ARG A 381 -15.96 -8.80 10.45
CA ARG A 381 -16.46 -9.33 9.18
C ARG A 381 -17.99 -9.44 9.12
N ARG A 382 -18.67 -9.82 10.21
CA ARG A 382 -20.15 -9.86 10.29
C ARG A 382 -20.89 -8.55 9.98
N ARG A 383 -20.35 -7.39 10.39
CA ARG A 383 -21.00 -6.10 10.13
C ARG A 383 -20.94 -5.70 8.66
N LEU A 384 -19.96 -6.22 7.92
CA LEU A 384 -19.78 -5.93 6.50
C LEU A 384 -20.80 -6.68 5.64
N TYR A 385 -21.09 -7.93 5.97
CA TYR A 385 -22.09 -8.74 5.25
C TYR A 385 -23.50 -8.12 5.24
N GLN A 386 -23.87 -7.43 6.31
CA GLN A 386 -25.16 -6.73 6.43
C GLN A 386 -25.33 -5.55 5.47
N LEU A 387 -24.24 -5.05 4.88
CA LEU A 387 -24.28 -3.97 3.89
C LEU A 387 -24.71 -4.47 2.49
N SER A 388 -24.55 -5.77 2.22
CA SER A 388 -25.05 -6.40 1.00
C SER A 388 -26.51 -6.83 1.15
N ARG A 389 -27.19 -7.07 0.02
CA ARG A 389 -28.56 -7.58 -0.02
C ARG A 389 -28.71 -8.66 -1.10
N PRO A 390 -29.61 -9.65 -0.91
CA PRO A 390 -29.97 -10.58 -1.97
C PRO A 390 -30.47 -9.85 -3.21
N THR A 391 -30.03 -10.29 -4.38
CA THR A 391 -30.40 -9.68 -5.67
C THR A 391 -30.38 -10.73 -6.77
N ARG A 392 -31.18 -10.53 -7.81
CA ARG A 392 -31.14 -11.36 -9.03
C ARG A 392 -30.14 -10.87 -10.07
N ARG A 393 -29.70 -9.61 -9.93
CA ARG A 393 -28.80 -8.95 -10.88
C ARG A 393 -27.79 -8.12 -10.14
N ILE A 394 -26.55 -8.24 -10.58
CA ILE A 394 -25.41 -7.46 -10.11
C ILE A 394 -24.97 -6.58 -11.28
N ASP A 395 -24.78 -5.29 -11.05
CA ASP A 395 -24.42 -4.37 -12.13
C ASP A 395 -22.95 -4.55 -12.51
N GLU A 396 -22.07 -4.79 -11.55
CA GLU A 396 -20.64 -5.01 -11.80
C GLU A 396 -20.00 -5.91 -10.73
N PHE A 397 -19.20 -6.89 -11.16
CA PHE A 397 -18.39 -7.73 -10.27
C PHE A 397 -17.01 -7.11 -10.08
N TRP A 398 -16.57 -6.88 -8.84
CA TRP A 398 -15.23 -6.35 -8.56
C TRP A 398 -14.27 -7.48 -8.19
N SER A 399 -13.40 -7.84 -9.13
CA SER A 399 -12.30 -8.79 -8.90
C SER A 399 -11.02 -8.05 -8.52
N HIS A 400 -10.29 -8.57 -7.54
CA HIS A 400 -9.05 -7.97 -7.05
C HIS A 400 -8.15 -8.97 -6.31
N SER A 401 -6.85 -8.69 -6.24
CA SER A 401 -5.93 -9.40 -5.34
C SER A 401 -5.92 -8.76 -3.96
N TRP A 402 -5.68 -9.51 -2.89
CA TRP A 402 -5.47 -8.94 -1.55
C TRP A 402 -4.03 -8.47 -1.28
N HIS A 403 -3.05 -8.87 -2.11
CA HIS A 403 -1.64 -8.54 -1.89
C HIS A 403 -1.29 -7.08 -2.24
N ALA A 404 -2.00 -6.46 -3.19
CA ALA A 404 -1.74 -5.06 -3.53
C ALA A 404 -2.35 -4.08 -2.54
N SER A 405 -1.78 -2.87 -2.51
CA SER A 405 -2.21 -1.81 -1.62
C SER A 405 -3.71 -1.48 -1.73
N GLY A 406 -4.46 -1.72 -0.66
CA GLY A 406 -5.92 -1.53 -0.62
C GLY A 406 -6.35 -0.07 -0.82
N TRP A 407 -5.51 0.91 -0.45
CA TRP A 407 -5.85 2.32 -0.67
C TRP A 407 -5.83 2.70 -2.15
N MET A 408 -4.91 2.13 -2.95
CA MET A 408 -4.85 2.39 -4.40
C MET A 408 -6.09 1.86 -5.12
N LYS A 409 -6.57 0.66 -4.71
CA LYS A 409 -7.83 0.08 -5.18
C LYS A 409 -9.01 0.97 -4.83
N TYR A 410 -9.08 1.42 -3.57
CA TYR A 410 -10.12 2.34 -3.11
C TYR A 410 -10.14 3.64 -3.93
N VAL A 411 -8.99 4.30 -4.10
CA VAL A 411 -8.89 5.56 -4.84
C VAL A 411 -9.27 5.36 -6.31
N THR A 412 -8.81 4.28 -6.94
CA THR A 412 -9.18 3.93 -8.32
C THR A 412 -10.67 3.63 -8.45
N ALA A 413 -11.25 2.84 -7.55
CA ALA A 413 -12.69 2.56 -7.55
C ALA A 413 -13.51 3.83 -7.30
N CYS A 414 -13.09 4.70 -6.38
CA CYS A 414 -13.73 5.99 -6.13
C CYS A 414 -13.73 6.88 -7.38
N TYR A 415 -12.57 7.00 -8.04
CA TYR A 415 -12.42 7.76 -9.28
C TYR A 415 -13.35 7.26 -10.38
N LEU A 416 -13.32 5.95 -10.67
CA LEU A 416 -14.13 5.33 -11.73
C LEU A 416 -15.64 5.52 -11.54
N ASN A 417 -16.11 5.61 -10.29
CA ASN A 417 -17.53 5.70 -9.99
C ASN A 417 -18.03 7.14 -9.75
N THR A 418 -17.15 8.08 -9.39
CA THR A 418 -17.58 9.39 -8.86
C THR A 418 -16.97 10.58 -9.59
N ALA A 419 -15.84 10.43 -10.30
CA ALA A 419 -15.09 11.58 -10.85
C ALA A 419 -15.92 12.43 -11.84
N ALA A 420 -16.71 11.81 -12.72
CA ALA A 420 -17.54 12.55 -13.68
C ALA A 420 -18.61 13.40 -12.99
N ILE A 421 -19.24 12.84 -11.95
CA ILE A 421 -20.25 13.52 -11.15
C ILE A 421 -19.59 14.66 -10.37
N ALA A 422 -18.44 14.39 -9.76
CA ALA A 422 -17.69 15.40 -9.02
C ALA A 422 -17.25 16.57 -9.90
N ALA A 423 -16.76 16.31 -11.12
CA ALA A 423 -16.41 17.35 -12.08
C ALA A 423 -17.63 18.20 -12.48
N ALA A 424 -18.80 17.58 -12.66
CA ALA A 424 -20.03 18.31 -12.98
C ALA A 424 -20.48 19.21 -11.81
N PHE A 425 -20.47 18.70 -10.57
CA PHE A 425 -20.76 19.51 -9.38
C PHE A 425 -19.73 20.60 -9.15
N GLY A 426 -18.44 20.32 -9.38
CA GLY A 426 -17.39 21.32 -9.31
C GLY A 426 -17.59 22.43 -10.35
N MET A 427 -18.01 22.09 -11.58
CA MET A 427 -18.39 23.08 -12.58
C MET A 427 -19.60 23.92 -12.13
N ALA A 428 -20.63 23.30 -11.56
CA ALA A 428 -21.79 24.02 -11.03
C ALA A 428 -21.38 24.97 -9.88
N GLY A 429 -20.48 24.54 -9.00
CA GLY A 429 -19.89 25.37 -7.95
C GLY A 429 -19.08 26.54 -8.52
N ALA A 430 -18.29 26.31 -9.57
CA ALA A 430 -17.53 27.36 -10.23
C ALA A 430 -18.43 28.40 -10.90
N LEU A 431 -19.50 27.96 -11.57
CA LEU A 431 -20.52 28.85 -12.14
C LEU A 431 -21.23 29.65 -11.05
N LEU A 432 -21.53 29.03 -9.90
CA LEU A 432 -22.08 29.74 -8.75
C LEU A 432 -21.12 30.82 -8.24
N GLY A 433 -19.82 30.51 -8.10
CA GLY A 433 -18.81 31.49 -7.72
C GLY A 433 -18.69 32.65 -8.72
N PHE A 434 -18.73 32.35 -10.02
CA PHE A 434 -18.81 33.36 -11.07
C PHE A 434 -20.03 34.28 -10.89
N VAL A 435 -21.24 33.72 -10.73
CA VAL A 435 -22.48 34.52 -10.59
C VAL A 435 -22.46 35.38 -9.32
N LEU A 436 -22.07 34.81 -8.18
CA LEU A 436 -22.07 35.52 -6.91
C LEU A 436 -21.07 36.69 -6.91
N PHE A 437 -19.89 36.49 -7.52
CA PHE A 437 -18.92 37.57 -7.68
C PHE A 437 -19.41 38.64 -8.66
N ALA A 438 -19.90 38.25 -9.84
CA ALA A 438 -20.42 39.18 -10.84
C ALA A 438 -21.62 40.00 -10.32
N ALA A 439 -22.41 39.45 -9.41
CA ALA A 439 -23.52 40.15 -8.75
C ALA A 439 -23.08 41.07 -7.58
N GLY A 440 -21.78 41.14 -7.28
CA GLY A 440 -21.24 41.93 -6.17
C GLY A 440 -21.50 41.35 -4.77
N ALA A 441 -21.94 40.09 -4.68
CA ALA A 441 -22.20 39.42 -3.40
C ALA A 441 -20.93 38.90 -2.72
N LEU A 442 -19.83 38.73 -3.49
CA LEU A 442 -18.53 38.30 -2.99
C LEU A 442 -17.51 39.42 -3.16
N PRO A 443 -16.58 39.59 -2.18
CA PRO A 443 -15.58 40.64 -2.25
C PRO A 443 -14.52 40.33 -3.31
N ALA A 444 -14.00 41.37 -3.95
CA ALA A 444 -12.77 41.29 -4.72
C ALA A 444 -11.56 41.31 -3.78
N THR A 445 -10.59 40.43 -4.02
CA THR A 445 -9.24 40.59 -3.49
C THR A 445 -8.55 41.67 -4.31
N VAL A 446 -8.43 42.88 -3.74
CA VAL A 446 -7.78 44.02 -4.38
C VAL A 446 -6.40 44.19 -3.78
N GLU A 447 -5.39 43.61 -4.43
CA GLU A 447 -3.99 43.99 -4.23
C GLU A 447 -3.35 44.17 -5.62
N ASN A 448 -2.73 45.34 -5.83
CA ASN A 448 -1.91 45.69 -7.01
C ASN A 448 -2.59 45.68 -8.40
N ASN A 449 -3.38 46.70 -8.73
CA ASN A 449 -3.87 47.07 -10.08
C ASN A 449 -4.61 45.99 -10.91
N PHE A 450 -4.79 44.77 -10.41
CA PHE A 450 -5.53 43.69 -11.05
C PHE A 450 -6.59 43.13 -10.09
N CYS A 451 -7.87 43.39 -10.37
CA CYS A 451 -8.98 42.72 -9.68
C CYS A 451 -9.04 41.24 -10.11
N THR A 452 -8.35 40.36 -9.39
CA THR A 452 -8.47 38.90 -9.63
C THR A 452 -9.36 38.28 -8.57
N THR A 453 -10.39 37.53 -8.99
CA THR A 453 -11.17 36.64 -8.10
C THR A 453 -10.64 35.22 -8.21
N GLN A 454 -10.77 34.45 -7.13
CA GLN A 454 -10.53 33.00 -7.10
C GLN A 454 -11.74 32.22 -6.58
N TRP A 455 -12.90 32.89 -6.47
CA TRP A 455 -14.13 32.32 -5.90
C TRP A 455 -14.68 31.18 -6.73
N ALA A 456 -14.60 31.24 -8.08
CA ALA A 456 -15.07 30.16 -8.93
C ALA A 456 -14.23 28.89 -8.73
N VAL A 457 -12.90 29.00 -8.69
CA VAL A 457 -12.02 27.85 -8.37
C VAL A 457 -12.29 27.34 -6.95
N PHE A 458 -12.37 28.21 -5.95
CA PHE A 458 -12.57 27.81 -4.55
C PHE A 458 -13.91 27.09 -4.32
N ILE A 459 -15.01 27.67 -4.78
CA ILE A 459 -16.35 27.07 -4.66
C ILE A 459 -16.45 25.81 -5.52
N GLY A 460 -15.84 25.81 -6.71
CA GLY A 460 -15.76 24.63 -7.57
C GLY A 460 -15.04 23.45 -6.91
N VAL A 461 -13.86 23.68 -6.31
CA VAL A 461 -13.12 22.68 -5.53
C VAL A 461 -13.97 22.18 -4.35
N THR A 462 -14.65 23.09 -3.66
CA THR A 462 -15.50 22.73 -2.52
C THR A 462 -16.62 21.79 -2.95
N PHE A 463 -17.36 22.11 -4.03
CA PHE A 463 -18.43 21.26 -4.55
C PHE A 463 -17.90 19.93 -5.09
N TYR A 464 -16.73 19.94 -5.72
CA TYR A 464 -16.03 18.75 -6.19
C TYR A 464 -15.69 17.80 -5.02
N CYS A 465 -15.08 18.32 -3.95
CA CYS A 465 -14.73 17.53 -2.77
C CYS A 465 -15.97 17.03 -2.03
N LEU A 466 -16.99 17.88 -1.84
CA LEU A 466 -18.25 17.48 -1.19
C LEU A 466 -18.97 16.38 -1.98
N SER A 467 -19.02 16.48 -3.30
CA SER A 467 -19.63 15.43 -4.12
C SER A 467 -18.81 14.14 -4.09
N LEU A 468 -17.47 14.19 -4.11
CA LEU A 468 -16.65 12.98 -3.92
C LEU A 468 -16.93 12.27 -2.58
N MET A 469 -17.12 13.05 -1.50
CA MET A 469 -17.29 12.49 -0.15
C MET A 469 -18.74 12.08 0.16
N CYS A 470 -19.72 12.80 -0.37
CA CYS A 470 -21.12 12.65 0.02
C CYS A 470 -21.99 11.97 -1.05
N TRP A 471 -21.53 11.89 -2.30
CA TRP A 471 -22.34 11.31 -3.37
C TRP A 471 -22.51 9.80 -3.22
N ARG A 472 -23.76 9.35 -3.23
CA ARG A 472 -24.11 7.94 -2.99
C ARG A 472 -24.44 7.22 -4.28
N VAL A 473 -23.43 6.62 -4.91
CA VAL A 473 -23.64 5.73 -6.06
C VAL A 473 -24.38 4.47 -5.60
N ARG A 474 -25.57 4.23 -6.18
CA ARG A 474 -26.49 3.14 -5.79
C ARG A 474 -26.38 1.87 -6.65
N ARG A 475 -25.53 1.88 -7.67
CA ARG A 475 -25.20 0.72 -8.50
C ARG A 475 -24.78 -0.45 -7.59
N LEU A 476 -25.31 -1.65 -7.84
CA LEU A 476 -25.02 -2.85 -7.05
C LEU A 476 -23.77 -3.53 -7.58
N VAL A 477 -22.78 -3.71 -6.72
CA VAL A 477 -21.53 -4.40 -7.04
C VAL A 477 -21.39 -5.65 -6.19
N PHE A 478 -20.67 -6.63 -6.72
CA PHE A 478 -20.19 -7.75 -5.91
C PHE A 478 -18.78 -7.42 -5.41
N LEU A 479 -18.57 -7.57 -4.10
CA LEU A 479 -17.26 -7.56 -3.48
C LEU A 479 -17.24 -8.69 -2.44
N ASP A 480 -16.30 -9.62 -2.59
CA ASP A 480 -16.16 -10.84 -1.77
C ASP A 480 -16.37 -10.61 -0.27
N LEU A 481 -15.65 -9.66 0.34
CA LEU A 481 -15.71 -9.39 1.78
C LEU A 481 -17.08 -8.85 2.26
N LEU A 482 -17.88 -8.26 1.37
CA LEU A 482 -19.19 -7.66 1.69
C LEU A 482 -20.36 -8.56 1.30
N CYS A 483 -20.20 -9.37 0.25
CA CYS A 483 -21.26 -10.19 -0.32
C CYS A 483 -21.22 -11.64 0.14
N ILE A 484 -20.11 -12.12 0.70
CA ILE A 484 -19.97 -13.46 1.28
C ILE A 484 -19.88 -13.32 2.80
N ASP A 485 -20.67 -14.11 3.54
CA ASP A 485 -20.54 -14.18 4.99
C ASP A 485 -19.23 -14.88 5.33
N GLN A 486 -18.32 -14.18 6.00
CA GLN A 486 -16.97 -14.69 6.30
C GLN A 486 -16.91 -15.44 7.63
N ASP A 487 -17.95 -15.33 8.46
CA ASP A 487 -17.98 -15.93 9.79
C ASP A 487 -18.81 -17.23 9.80
N ASP A 488 -19.73 -17.40 8.85
CA ASP A 488 -20.51 -18.63 8.64
C ASP A 488 -19.89 -19.48 7.52
N GLU A 489 -19.16 -20.54 7.89
CA GLU A 489 -18.48 -21.43 6.94
C GLU A 489 -19.45 -22.14 5.97
N THR A 490 -20.71 -22.37 6.37
CA THR A 490 -21.70 -22.98 5.48
C THR A 490 -22.13 -22.01 4.38
N LEU A 491 -22.42 -20.76 4.74
CA LEU A 491 -22.76 -19.71 3.77
C LEU A 491 -21.58 -19.36 2.88
N LYS A 492 -20.36 -19.37 3.43
CA LYS A 492 -19.13 -19.15 2.70
C LYS A 492 -18.91 -20.25 1.66
N GLY A 493 -19.03 -21.52 2.05
CA GLY A 493 -18.95 -22.67 1.14
C GLY A 493 -20.01 -22.62 0.04
N GLU A 494 -21.27 -22.35 0.38
CA GLU A 494 -22.34 -22.19 -0.61
C GLU A 494 -22.07 -21.06 -1.61
N ALA A 495 -21.53 -19.93 -1.14
CA ALA A 495 -21.17 -18.80 -2.00
C ALA A 495 -20.00 -19.13 -2.93
N MET A 496 -19.00 -19.89 -2.45
CA MET A 496 -17.88 -20.37 -3.25
C MET A 496 -18.34 -21.33 -4.36
N ILE A 497 -19.21 -22.29 -4.03
CA ILE A 497 -19.82 -23.19 -5.01
C ILE A 497 -20.66 -22.39 -6.03
N SER A 498 -21.37 -21.36 -5.57
CA SER A 498 -22.22 -20.50 -6.40
C SER A 498 -21.47 -19.38 -7.15
N MET A 499 -20.13 -19.34 -7.11
CA MET A 499 -19.34 -18.24 -7.70
C MET A 499 -19.62 -18.07 -9.20
N GLY A 500 -19.75 -19.17 -9.94
CA GLY A 500 -20.13 -19.14 -11.35
C GLY A 500 -21.49 -18.47 -11.59
N ALA A 501 -22.48 -18.76 -10.74
CA ALA A 501 -23.81 -18.15 -10.80
C ALA A 501 -23.78 -16.65 -10.49
N ILE A 502 -22.98 -16.23 -9.51
CA ILE A 502 -22.77 -14.82 -9.17
C ILE A 502 -22.21 -14.05 -10.37
N LEU A 503 -21.19 -14.61 -11.04
CA LEU A 503 -20.62 -13.99 -12.25
C LEU A 503 -21.57 -13.99 -13.44
N LYS A 504 -22.35 -15.07 -13.62
CA LYS A 504 -23.43 -15.14 -14.63
C LYS A 504 -24.50 -14.06 -14.39
N SER A 505 -24.79 -13.73 -13.13
CA SER A 505 -25.74 -12.68 -12.74
C SER A 505 -25.18 -11.24 -12.82
N SER A 506 -23.86 -11.11 -13.06
CA SER A 506 -23.15 -9.83 -13.10
C SER A 506 -23.09 -9.26 -14.52
N ALA A 507 -23.56 -8.03 -14.72
CA ALA A 507 -23.65 -7.40 -16.05
C ALA A 507 -22.28 -7.03 -16.64
N SER A 508 -21.32 -6.63 -15.80
CA SER A 508 -19.92 -6.41 -16.17
C SER A 508 -18.96 -6.91 -15.08
N MET A 509 -17.69 -7.03 -15.42
CA MET A 509 -16.61 -7.37 -14.50
C MET A 509 -15.54 -6.28 -14.54
N LEU A 510 -15.24 -5.70 -13.37
CA LEU A 510 -14.12 -4.79 -13.15
C LEU A 510 -13.01 -5.53 -12.42
N VAL A 511 -11.84 -5.62 -13.04
CA VAL A 511 -10.62 -6.14 -12.41
C VAL A 511 -9.78 -4.94 -11.96
N LEU A 512 -9.62 -4.77 -10.65
CA LEU A 512 -8.70 -3.83 -10.05
C LEU A 512 -7.31 -4.46 -10.02
N TRP A 513 -6.55 -4.26 -11.10
CA TRP A 513 -5.37 -5.03 -11.41
C TRP A 513 -4.11 -4.53 -10.70
N ASP A 514 -3.34 -5.50 -10.27
CA ASP A 514 -1.95 -5.41 -9.83
C ASP A 514 -1.19 -6.68 -10.28
N PRO A 515 0.15 -6.69 -10.21
CA PRO A 515 0.96 -7.81 -10.71
C PRO A 515 0.66 -9.18 -10.06
N SER A 516 0.06 -9.22 -8.86
CA SER A 516 -0.28 -10.50 -8.21
C SER A 516 -1.66 -11.04 -8.62
N TRP A 517 -2.46 -10.28 -9.38
CA TRP A 517 -3.84 -10.68 -9.70
C TRP A 517 -3.91 -12.00 -10.48
N VAL A 518 -3.07 -12.17 -11.50
CA VAL A 518 -2.99 -13.42 -12.29
C VAL A 518 -2.37 -14.58 -11.50
N GLN A 519 -1.68 -14.31 -10.39
CA GLN A 519 -1.04 -15.33 -9.54
C GLN A 519 -2.05 -16.00 -8.61
N ARG A 520 -3.25 -15.44 -8.42
CA ARG A 520 -4.29 -16.01 -7.56
C ARG A 520 -5.26 -16.86 -8.39
N PHE A 521 -5.35 -18.15 -8.06
CA PHE A 521 -6.17 -19.07 -8.85
C PHE A 521 -7.66 -18.72 -8.83
N TRP A 522 -8.19 -18.28 -7.68
CA TRP A 522 -9.57 -17.81 -7.58
C TRP A 522 -9.86 -16.62 -8.52
N CYS A 523 -8.95 -15.66 -8.66
CA CYS A 523 -9.11 -14.55 -9.61
C CYS A 523 -9.14 -15.04 -11.08
N VAL A 524 -8.29 -16.03 -11.40
CA VAL A 524 -8.27 -16.67 -12.73
C VAL A 524 -9.58 -17.42 -12.98
N PHE A 525 -10.08 -18.13 -11.97
CA PHE A 525 -11.34 -18.85 -12.03
C PHE A 525 -12.54 -17.91 -12.19
N GLU A 526 -12.52 -16.74 -11.54
CA GLU A 526 -13.52 -15.68 -11.76
C GLU A 526 -13.51 -15.20 -13.21
N LEU A 527 -12.33 -14.95 -13.79
CA LEU A 527 -12.22 -14.58 -15.20
C LEU A 527 -12.76 -15.69 -16.12
N ALA A 528 -12.38 -16.94 -15.87
CA ALA A 528 -12.85 -18.10 -16.62
C ALA A 528 -14.38 -18.23 -16.57
N SER A 529 -14.95 -18.15 -15.37
CA SER A 529 -16.39 -18.19 -15.12
C SER A 529 -17.11 -17.04 -15.85
N PHE A 530 -16.60 -15.81 -15.75
CA PHE A 530 -17.19 -14.66 -16.43
C PHE A 530 -17.21 -14.86 -17.95
N LEU A 531 -16.09 -15.26 -18.55
CA LEU A 531 -15.98 -15.50 -19.99
C LEU A 531 -16.90 -16.65 -20.44
N ARG A 532 -16.99 -17.74 -19.67
CA ARG A 532 -17.89 -18.86 -19.95
C ARG A 532 -19.36 -18.42 -19.94
N SER A 533 -19.77 -17.64 -18.94
CA SER A 533 -21.17 -17.15 -18.84
C SER A 533 -21.60 -16.32 -20.06
N ARG A 534 -20.64 -15.83 -20.84
CA ARG A 534 -20.85 -14.97 -22.00
C ARG A 534 -20.43 -15.62 -23.34
N LYS A 535 -20.12 -16.93 -23.38
CA LYS A 535 -19.55 -17.64 -24.56
C LYS A 535 -20.40 -17.52 -25.85
N HIS A 536 -21.70 -17.26 -25.75
CA HIS A 536 -22.59 -17.03 -26.91
C HIS A 536 -22.64 -15.57 -27.40
N SER A 537 -22.00 -14.65 -26.69
CA SER A 537 -21.97 -13.25 -27.04
C SER A 537 -20.58 -12.91 -27.58
N ALA A 538 -20.49 -12.56 -28.87
CA ALA A 538 -19.28 -11.98 -29.48
C ALA A 538 -18.79 -10.70 -28.76
N THR A 539 -19.56 -10.21 -27.78
CA THR A 539 -19.29 -9.03 -26.96
C THR A 539 -18.92 -9.37 -25.51
N ALA A 540 -18.62 -10.62 -25.15
CA ALA A 540 -18.21 -11.00 -23.79
C ALA A 540 -17.08 -10.11 -23.21
N SER A 541 -16.01 -9.96 -23.97
CA SER A 541 -14.88 -9.08 -23.65
C SER A 541 -15.27 -7.59 -23.60
N GLN A 542 -16.45 -7.22 -24.13
CA GLN A 542 -16.97 -5.86 -24.04
C GLN A 542 -17.53 -5.50 -22.65
N HIS A 543 -17.77 -6.48 -21.80
CA HIS A 543 -18.24 -6.27 -20.44
C HIS A 543 -17.14 -6.51 -19.39
N LEU A 544 -15.93 -6.84 -19.85
CA LEU A 544 -14.73 -6.95 -19.01
C LEU A 544 -13.93 -5.64 -19.07
N SER A 545 -13.57 -5.12 -17.91
CA SER A 545 -12.71 -3.94 -17.74
C SER A 545 -11.61 -4.25 -16.75
N ILE A 546 -10.36 -4.30 -17.19
CA ILE A 546 -9.19 -4.37 -16.30
C ILE A 546 -8.65 -2.96 -16.12
N ARG A 547 -8.38 -2.51 -14.88
CA ARG A 547 -7.88 -1.17 -14.56
C ARG A 547 -6.71 -1.27 -13.57
N PRO A 548 -5.52 -0.74 -13.90
CA PRO A 548 -4.41 -0.70 -12.96
C PRO A 548 -4.75 0.12 -11.72
N ASN A 549 -4.36 -0.36 -10.55
CA ASN A 549 -4.64 0.30 -9.27
C ASN A 549 -4.00 1.70 -9.13
N LEU A 550 -2.98 2.02 -9.94
CA LEU A 550 -2.32 3.33 -9.95
C LEU A 550 -3.10 4.40 -10.73
N MET A 551 -4.13 4.01 -11.50
CA MET A 551 -4.88 4.92 -12.37
C MET A 551 -5.57 6.05 -11.58
N GLY A 552 -6.34 5.73 -10.54
CA GLY A 552 -7.04 6.73 -9.72
C GLY A 552 -6.09 7.72 -9.04
N PRO A 553 -5.05 7.24 -8.33
CA PRO A 553 -4.04 8.11 -7.71
C PRO A 553 -3.41 9.10 -8.69
N VAL A 554 -3.07 8.67 -9.92
CA VAL A 554 -2.51 9.57 -10.96
C VAL A 554 -3.47 10.71 -11.28
N PHE A 555 -4.75 10.41 -11.55
CA PHE A 555 -5.70 11.44 -11.96
C PHE A 555 -6.04 12.40 -10.81
N PHE A 556 -6.25 11.89 -9.59
CA PHE A 556 -6.51 12.76 -8.44
C PHE A 556 -5.30 13.60 -8.05
N ALA A 557 -4.09 13.03 -8.04
CA ALA A 557 -2.88 13.81 -7.78
C ALA A 557 -2.66 14.87 -8.86
N GLY A 558 -2.94 14.53 -10.13
CA GLY A 558 -2.88 15.46 -11.26
C GLY A 558 -3.83 16.64 -11.10
N GLN A 559 -5.08 16.34 -10.75
CA GLN A 559 -6.08 17.36 -10.50
C GLN A 559 -5.75 18.22 -9.28
N ALA A 560 -5.31 17.61 -8.17
CA ALA A 560 -4.91 18.34 -6.97
C ALA A 560 -3.72 19.27 -7.25
N GLY A 561 -2.69 18.76 -7.93
CA GLY A 561 -1.54 19.56 -8.36
C GLY A 561 -1.94 20.72 -9.27
N LEU A 562 -2.87 20.48 -10.20
CA LEU A 562 -3.43 21.52 -11.05
C LEU A 562 -4.19 22.59 -10.25
N VAL A 563 -5.03 22.21 -9.28
CA VAL A 563 -5.75 23.15 -8.41
C VAL A 563 -4.76 23.99 -7.59
N VAL A 564 -3.77 23.35 -6.96
CA VAL A 564 -2.73 24.04 -6.19
C VAL A 564 -2.00 25.06 -7.05
N LEU A 565 -1.59 24.66 -8.25
CA LEU A 565 -0.96 25.55 -9.23
C LEU A 565 -1.85 26.74 -9.58
N LEU A 566 -3.13 26.49 -9.89
CA LEU A 566 -4.09 27.54 -10.28
C LEU A 566 -4.36 28.54 -9.14
N LEU A 567 -4.40 28.07 -7.90
CA LEU A 567 -4.57 28.92 -6.72
C LEU A 567 -3.29 29.68 -6.36
N ALA A 568 -2.12 29.06 -6.52
CA ALA A 568 -0.83 29.69 -6.25
C ALA A 568 -0.44 30.72 -7.31
N TRP A 569 -0.96 30.59 -8.54
CA TRP A 569 -0.55 31.41 -9.68
C TRP A 569 -0.66 32.93 -9.43
N PRO A 570 -1.79 33.48 -8.97
CA PRO A 570 -1.89 34.92 -8.68
C PRO A 570 -0.94 35.37 -7.55
N LEU A 571 -0.77 34.54 -6.51
CA LEU A 571 0.12 34.83 -5.38
C LEU A 571 1.59 34.89 -5.82
N LEU A 572 2.00 34.00 -6.72
CA LEU A 572 3.36 33.98 -7.25
C LEU A 572 3.63 35.18 -8.16
N ILE A 573 2.66 35.58 -8.99
CA ILE A 573 2.78 36.80 -9.80
C ILE A 573 2.92 38.03 -8.92
N ASP A 574 2.15 38.12 -7.84
CA ASP A 574 2.23 39.25 -6.91
C ASP A 574 3.60 39.28 -6.19
N ALA A 575 4.09 38.13 -5.74
CA ALA A 575 5.38 38.02 -5.05
C ALA A 575 6.60 38.26 -5.93
N LEU A 576 6.58 37.79 -7.18
CA LEU A 576 7.73 37.81 -8.09
C LEU A 576 7.66 38.96 -9.11
N GLY A 577 6.50 39.61 -9.25
CA GLY A 577 6.23 40.65 -10.22
C GLY A 577 5.74 40.11 -11.58
N SER A 578 5.25 41.01 -12.43
CA SER A 578 4.67 40.70 -13.74
C SER A 578 5.66 40.79 -14.91
N SER A 579 6.97 40.87 -14.65
CA SER A 579 7.97 40.90 -15.73
C SER A 579 8.04 39.53 -16.43
N LEU A 580 8.44 39.50 -17.70
CA LEU A 580 8.59 38.26 -18.46
C LEU A 580 9.55 37.26 -17.77
N GLU A 581 10.61 37.78 -17.16
CA GLU A 581 11.59 37.00 -16.39
C GLU A 581 10.95 36.41 -15.12
N ALA A 582 10.18 37.22 -14.38
CA ALA A 582 9.45 36.78 -13.19
C ALA A 582 8.36 35.75 -13.52
N MET A 583 7.63 35.92 -14.63
CA MET A 583 6.66 34.94 -15.11
C MET A 583 7.33 33.62 -15.49
N THR A 584 8.49 33.67 -16.14
CA THR A 584 9.27 32.47 -16.51
C THR A 584 9.81 31.76 -15.26
N LEU A 585 10.29 32.52 -14.27
CA LEU A 585 10.73 31.98 -12.98
C LEU A 585 9.58 31.37 -12.20
N THR A 586 8.41 32.01 -12.20
CA THR A 586 7.17 31.52 -11.57
C THR A 586 6.68 30.22 -12.20
N LEU A 587 6.64 30.18 -13.53
CA LEU A 587 6.27 28.99 -14.31
C LEU A 587 7.25 27.83 -14.03
N SER A 588 8.55 28.10 -13.94
CA SER A 588 9.56 27.06 -13.69
C SER A 588 9.57 26.57 -12.24
N THR A 589 9.39 27.43 -11.23
CA THR A 589 9.36 27.03 -9.81
C THR A 589 8.08 26.30 -9.40
N GLY A 590 6.92 26.65 -9.98
CA GLY A 590 5.64 26.00 -9.67
C GLY A 590 5.31 24.79 -10.56
N LEU A 591 5.50 24.88 -11.87
CA LEU A 591 5.10 23.81 -12.80
C LEU A 591 6.06 22.62 -12.73
N VAL A 592 7.37 22.86 -12.71
CA VAL A 592 8.34 21.77 -12.86
C VAL A 592 8.23 20.73 -11.75
N PRO A 593 8.16 21.08 -10.44
CA PRO A 593 8.03 20.07 -9.39
C PRO A 593 6.71 19.30 -9.45
N CYS A 594 5.58 19.99 -9.63
CA CYS A 594 4.26 19.37 -9.67
C CYS A 594 4.12 18.42 -10.87
N PHE A 595 4.54 18.86 -12.07
CA PHE A 595 4.48 18.01 -13.25
C PHE A 595 5.55 16.93 -13.27
N LEU A 596 6.71 17.12 -12.62
CA LEU A 596 7.74 16.08 -12.51
C LEU A 596 7.25 14.89 -11.69
N CYS A 597 6.58 15.14 -10.55
CA CYS A 597 5.94 14.08 -9.77
C CYS A 597 4.90 13.33 -10.62
N LEU A 598 4.04 14.05 -11.34
CA LEU A 598 3.02 13.43 -12.19
C LEU A 598 3.61 12.61 -13.33
N VAL A 599 4.65 13.11 -13.99
CA VAL A 599 5.35 12.40 -15.06
C VAL A 599 6.02 11.14 -14.53
N HIS A 600 6.64 11.20 -13.34
CA HIS A 600 7.23 10.03 -12.71
C HIS A 600 6.18 8.94 -12.41
N ILE A 601 5.04 9.32 -11.81
CA ILE A 601 3.94 8.38 -11.55
C ILE A 601 3.35 7.86 -12.88
N ALA A 602 3.23 8.70 -13.90
CA ALA A 602 2.77 8.30 -15.23
C ALA A 602 3.71 7.30 -15.92
N ARG A 603 5.03 7.45 -15.78
CA ARG A 603 6.01 6.46 -16.26
C ARG A 603 5.84 5.13 -15.54
N ASN A 604 5.64 5.15 -14.21
CA ASN A 604 5.37 3.94 -13.44
C ASN A 604 4.04 3.28 -13.88
N PHE A 605 3.01 4.07 -14.18
CA PHE A 605 1.77 3.57 -14.78
C PHE A 605 2.02 2.89 -16.14
N CYS A 606 2.81 3.50 -17.03
CA CYS A 606 3.18 2.90 -18.31
C CYS A 606 3.99 1.60 -18.14
N CYS A 607 4.88 1.54 -17.14
CA CYS A 607 5.62 0.32 -16.81
C CYS A 607 4.66 -0.80 -16.36
N ASN A 608 3.70 -0.49 -15.48
CA ASN A 608 2.68 -1.43 -15.04
C ASN A 608 1.79 -1.95 -16.18
N LEU A 609 1.50 -1.12 -17.19
CA LEU A 609 0.79 -1.57 -18.39
C LEU A 609 1.59 -2.61 -19.19
N ASP A 610 2.91 -2.44 -19.30
CA ASP A 610 3.79 -3.41 -19.96
C ASP A 610 3.84 -4.73 -19.16
N THR A 611 3.94 -4.65 -17.83
CA THR A 611 3.83 -5.83 -16.96
C THR A 611 2.51 -6.57 -17.15
N LEU A 612 1.38 -5.86 -17.20
CA LEU A 612 0.07 -6.45 -17.47
C LEU A 612 0.05 -7.14 -18.85
N GLN A 613 0.56 -6.48 -19.89
CA GLN A 613 0.63 -7.04 -21.24
C GLN A 613 1.45 -8.32 -21.28
N GLN A 614 2.62 -8.32 -20.64
CA GLN A 614 3.52 -9.49 -20.58
C GLN A 614 2.91 -10.64 -19.78
N GLN A 615 2.26 -10.35 -18.65
CA GLN A 615 1.59 -11.35 -17.83
C GLN A 615 0.43 -12.02 -18.58
N LEU A 616 -0.38 -11.25 -19.30
CA LEU A 616 -1.45 -11.80 -20.12
C LEU A 616 -0.90 -12.57 -21.34
N ALA A 617 0.20 -12.10 -21.93
CA ALA A 617 0.85 -12.75 -23.08
C ALA A 617 1.44 -14.12 -22.73
N LYS A 618 2.04 -14.25 -21.55
CA LYS A 618 2.68 -15.47 -21.04
C LYS A 618 1.79 -16.22 -20.05
N PHE A 619 0.50 -15.88 -20.00
CA PHE A 619 -0.43 -16.40 -19.01
C PHE A 619 -0.50 -17.93 -19.10
N ARG A 620 -0.25 -18.61 -17.97
CA ARG A 620 -0.48 -20.04 -17.80
C ARG A 620 -1.31 -20.26 -16.55
N VAL A 621 -2.28 -21.15 -16.65
CA VAL A 621 -3.17 -21.51 -15.55
C VAL A 621 -2.37 -22.22 -14.45
N THR A 622 -1.30 -22.93 -14.82
CA THR A 622 -0.42 -23.64 -13.89
C THR A 622 0.34 -22.74 -12.93
N ASP A 623 0.63 -21.50 -13.34
CA ASP A 623 1.47 -20.56 -12.58
C ASP A 623 0.69 -19.87 -11.47
N ALA A 624 -0.64 -19.98 -11.49
CA ALA A 624 -1.52 -19.42 -10.49
C ALA A 624 -1.62 -20.34 -9.26
N MET A 625 -1.40 -19.76 -8.09
CA MET A 625 -1.32 -20.43 -6.80
C MET A 625 -2.69 -20.53 -6.13
N CYS A 626 -2.93 -21.67 -5.48
CA CYS A 626 -4.05 -21.89 -4.56
C CYS A 626 -3.52 -21.91 -3.13
N TRP A 627 -4.27 -21.34 -2.19
CA TRP A 627 -3.88 -21.36 -0.78
C TRP A 627 -3.82 -22.79 -0.22
N CYS A 628 -4.79 -23.65 -0.59
CA CYS A 628 -4.79 -25.06 -0.17
C CYS A 628 -3.48 -25.78 -0.50
N CYS A 629 -2.87 -25.51 -1.66
CA CYS A 629 -1.61 -26.12 -2.06
C CYS A 629 -0.40 -25.55 -1.29
N THR A 630 -0.48 -24.31 -0.80
CA THR A 630 0.60 -23.70 -0.01
C THR A 630 0.66 -24.20 1.43
N VAL A 631 -0.45 -24.74 1.94
CA VAL A 631 -0.57 -25.36 3.27
C VAL A 631 -0.56 -26.89 3.20
N ASP A 632 -0.08 -27.45 2.07
CA ASP A 632 -0.01 -28.89 1.80
C ASP A 632 -1.34 -29.64 2.01
N HIS A 633 -2.46 -28.98 1.68
CA HIS A 633 -3.83 -29.47 1.83
C HIS A 633 -4.20 -29.88 3.26
N VAL A 634 -3.61 -29.22 4.25
CA VAL A 634 -3.99 -29.36 5.66
C VAL A 634 -4.36 -27.98 6.19
N ASP A 635 -5.49 -27.90 6.89
CA ASP A 635 -5.90 -26.66 7.54
C ASP A 635 -5.00 -26.38 8.75
N ASP A 636 -4.29 -25.25 8.75
CA ASP A 636 -3.37 -24.85 9.83
C ASP A 636 -4.06 -24.68 11.20
N GLU A 637 -5.37 -24.39 11.22
CA GLU A 637 -6.15 -24.15 12.45
C GLU A 637 -6.82 -25.42 12.97
N THR A 638 -7.34 -26.27 12.07
CA THR A 638 -8.13 -27.46 12.44
C THR A 638 -7.36 -28.78 12.33
N GLY A 639 -6.29 -28.82 11.52
CA GLY A 639 -5.51 -30.03 11.23
C GLY A 639 -6.22 -31.04 10.32
N GLU A 640 -7.40 -30.70 9.81
CA GLU A 640 -8.20 -31.55 8.93
C GLU A 640 -7.71 -31.46 7.47
N PRO A 641 -7.87 -32.53 6.66
CA PRO A 641 -7.51 -32.53 5.25
C PRO A 641 -8.45 -31.63 4.45
N LEU A 642 -7.86 -30.78 3.61
CA LEU A 642 -8.56 -29.86 2.71
C LEU A 642 -8.68 -30.48 1.32
N PHE A 643 -9.81 -30.23 0.65
CA PHE A 643 -9.93 -30.50 -0.79
C PHE A 643 -8.99 -29.58 -1.58
N CYS A 644 -8.46 -30.10 -2.69
CA CYS A 644 -7.64 -29.32 -3.60
C CYS A 644 -8.51 -28.44 -4.50
N ASP A 645 -8.72 -27.18 -4.10
CA ASP A 645 -9.38 -26.13 -4.91
C ASP A 645 -8.88 -26.12 -6.37
N ARG A 646 -7.56 -26.33 -6.55
CA ARG A 646 -6.90 -26.32 -7.85
C ARG A 646 -7.46 -27.39 -8.78
N GLU A 647 -7.60 -28.62 -8.30
CA GLU A 647 -8.06 -29.75 -9.10
C GLU A 647 -9.53 -29.57 -9.50
N ILE A 648 -10.37 -29.17 -8.54
CA ILE A 648 -11.80 -28.93 -8.75
C ILE A 648 -12.02 -27.85 -9.82
N MET A 649 -11.35 -26.70 -9.67
CA MET A 649 -11.48 -25.58 -10.60
C MET A 649 -10.86 -25.89 -11.97
N LEU A 650 -9.74 -26.64 -12.05
CA LEU A 650 -9.18 -27.08 -13.33
C LEU A 650 -10.14 -28.00 -14.09
N LYS A 651 -10.77 -28.96 -13.40
CA LYS A 651 -11.83 -29.80 -13.97
C LYS A 651 -12.98 -28.94 -14.52
N CYS A 652 -13.43 -27.93 -13.76
CA CYS A 652 -14.47 -26.98 -14.20
C CYS A 652 -14.06 -26.19 -15.46
N ILE A 653 -12.83 -25.66 -15.50
CA ILE A 653 -12.28 -24.96 -16.67
C ILE A 653 -12.24 -25.90 -17.89
N GLY A 654 -11.82 -27.16 -17.70
CA GLY A 654 -11.86 -28.19 -18.73
C GLY A 654 -13.27 -28.40 -19.30
N ILE A 655 -14.29 -28.52 -18.43
CA ILE A 655 -15.69 -28.63 -18.86
C ILE A 655 -16.15 -27.40 -19.65
N TRP A 656 -15.72 -26.20 -19.25
CA TRP A 656 -16.17 -24.95 -19.87
C TRP A 656 -15.51 -24.62 -21.21
N PHE A 657 -14.23 -24.93 -21.34
CA PHE A 657 -13.40 -24.51 -22.49
C PHE A 657 -12.93 -25.68 -23.35
N GLY A 658 -13.07 -26.92 -22.90
CA GLY A 658 -12.56 -28.14 -23.55
C GLY A 658 -11.24 -28.57 -22.92
N SER A 659 -10.32 -27.62 -22.73
CA SER A 659 -9.04 -27.83 -22.07
C SER A 659 -8.58 -26.56 -21.34
N SER A 660 -7.64 -26.71 -20.40
CA SER A 660 -6.95 -25.55 -19.79
C SER A 660 -6.15 -24.77 -20.83
N THR A 661 -5.57 -25.44 -21.83
CA THR A 661 -4.83 -24.83 -22.93
C THR A 661 -5.69 -23.95 -23.83
N ASP A 662 -6.94 -24.35 -24.11
CA ASP A 662 -7.87 -23.52 -24.89
C ASP A 662 -8.24 -22.23 -24.13
N PHE A 663 -8.41 -22.34 -22.81
CA PHE A 663 -8.63 -21.18 -21.95
C PHE A 663 -7.40 -20.26 -21.92
N GLU A 664 -6.18 -20.82 -21.79
CA GLU A 664 -4.93 -20.05 -21.87
C GLU A 664 -4.82 -19.29 -23.18
N HIS A 665 -5.04 -19.95 -24.33
CA HIS A 665 -5.02 -19.30 -25.64
C HIS A 665 -6.07 -18.21 -25.78
N LEU A 666 -7.27 -18.40 -25.22
CA LEU A 666 -8.30 -17.36 -25.18
C LEU A 666 -7.81 -16.13 -24.41
N VAL A 667 -7.16 -16.33 -23.27
CA VAL A 667 -6.62 -15.25 -22.43
C VAL A 667 -5.45 -14.53 -23.13
N GLN A 668 -4.47 -15.31 -23.62
CA GLN A 668 -3.27 -14.83 -24.31
C GLN A 668 -3.60 -14.07 -25.61
N GLY A 669 -4.63 -14.52 -26.34
CA GLY A 669 -5.05 -13.93 -27.62
C GLY A 669 -6.13 -12.86 -27.44
N HIS A 670 -7.38 -13.31 -27.36
CA HIS A 670 -8.55 -12.45 -27.49
C HIS A 670 -8.75 -11.51 -26.29
N VAL A 671 -8.58 -12.01 -25.06
CA VAL A 671 -8.76 -11.21 -23.84
C VAL A 671 -7.67 -10.14 -23.77
N ARG A 672 -6.40 -10.52 -23.92
CA ARG A 672 -5.25 -9.59 -23.95
C ARG A 672 -5.47 -8.46 -24.96
N THR A 673 -5.76 -8.78 -26.22
CA THR A 673 -5.92 -7.79 -27.29
C THR A 673 -7.10 -6.85 -27.04
N THR A 674 -8.26 -7.40 -26.67
CA THR A 674 -9.46 -6.58 -26.40
C THR A 674 -9.26 -5.65 -25.20
N LEU A 675 -8.61 -6.14 -24.15
CA LEU A 675 -8.33 -5.35 -22.96
C LEU A 675 -7.34 -4.22 -23.21
N LEU A 676 -6.23 -4.50 -23.88
CA LEU A 676 -5.23 -3.48 -24.22
C LEU A 676 -5.84 -2.40 -25.10
N GLN A 677 -6.66 -2.77 -26.09
CA GLN A 677 -7.37 -1.82 -26.95
C GLN A 677 -8.29 -0.88 -26.15
N ARG A 678 -8.94 -1.39 -25.09
CA ARG A 678 -9.87 -0.64 -24.23
C ARG A 678 -9.19 0.22 -23.18
N LEU A 679 -8.17 -0.33 -22.52
CA LEU A 679 -7.35 0.40 -21.55
C LEU A 679 -6.72 1.63 -22.17
N THR A 680 -6.18 1.44 -23.37
CA THR A 680 -5.53 2.50 -24.16
C THR A 680 -6.51 3.16 -25.14
N SER A 681 -7.83 2.99 -24.97
CA SER A 681 -8.81 3.60 -25.86
C SER A 681 -8.65 5.12 -25.80
N PRO A 682 -8.39 5.80 -26.93
CA PRO A 682 -8.10 7.23 -26.93
C PRO A 682 -9.29 8.03 -26.41
N VAL A 683 -10.52 7.62 -26.77
CA VAL A 683 -11.75 8.26 -26.32
C VAL A 683 -11.88 8.16 -24.80
N TYR A 684 -11.67 6.96 -24.25
CA TYR A 684 -11.78 6.76 -22.81
C TYR A 684 -10.70 7.54 -22.04
N LEU A 685 -9.44 7.40 -22.46
CA LEU A 685 -8.33 8.06 -21.79
C LEU A 685 -8.46 9.59 -21.84
N TYR A 686 -8.83 10.13 -23.00
CA TYR A 686 -9.11 11.54 -23.18
C TYR A 686 -10.25 12.02 -22.29
N GLN A 687 -11.36 11.27 -22.20
CA GLN A 687 -12.46 11.61 -21.28
C GLN A 687 -11.98 11.70 -19.83
N GLN A 688 -11.16 10.74 -19.36
CA GLN A 688 -10.63 10.79 -17.99
C GLN A 688 -9.72 12.00 -17.77
N ILE A 689 -8.88 12.34 -18.76
CA ILE A 689 -8.02 13.52 -18.68
C ILE A 689 -8.85 14.81 -18.66
N VAL A 690 -9.87 14.95 -19.51
CA VAL A 690 -10.76 16.13 -19.52
C VAL A 690 -11.46 16.30 -18.18
N LEU A 691 -11.92 15.22 -17.54
CA LEU A 691 -12.51 15.27 -16.21
C LEU A 691 -11.50 15.77 -15.15
N ALA A 692 -10.29 15.22 -15.16
CA ALA A 692 -9.21 15.62 -14.24
C ALA A 692 -8.75 17.07 -14.48
N CYS A 693 -8.88 17.58 -15.70
CA CYS A 693 -8.52 18.95 -16.08
C CYS A 693 -9.67 19.96 -15.95
N SER A 694 -10.84 19.56 -15.41
CA SER A 694 -11.97 20.48 -15.20
C SER A 694 -11.66 21.78 -14.43
N PRO A 695 -10.71 21.82 -13.47
CA PRO A 695 -10.34 23.08 -12.79
C PRO A 695 -9.81 24.17 -13.71
N VAL A 696 -9.30 23.82 -14.90
CA VAL A 696 -8.88 24.82 -15.91
C VAL A 696 -10.05 25.73 -16.23
N MET A 697 -11.24 25.18 -16.52
CA MET A 697 -12.40 25.99 -16.86
C MET A 697 -12.88 26.82 -15.67
N TRP A 698 -12.70 26.36 -14.43
CA TRP A 698 -13.07 27.11 -13.23
C TRP A 698 -12.25 28.41 -13.10
N LEU A 699 -10.96 28.37 -13.47
CA LEU A 699 -10.13 29.58 -13.55
C LEU A 699 -10.68 30.58 -14.59
N PHE A 700 -11.14 30.09 -15.73
CA PHE A 700 -11.74 30.95 -16.75
C PHE A 700 -13.07 31.52 -16.30
N CYS A 701 -13.86 30.81 -15.48
CA CYS A 701 -15.03 31.38 -14.81
C CYS A 701 -14.65 32.57 -13.92
N ASP A 702 -13.55 32.50 -13.16
CA ASP A 702 -13.06 33.64 -12.38
C ASP A 702 -12.69 34.83 -13.27
N ARG A 703 -11.98 34.59 -14.39
CA ARG A 703 -11.64 35.65 -15.36
C ARG A 703 -12.87 36.30 -15.98
N LEU A 704 -13.87 35.50 -16.34
CA LEU A 704 -15.15 35.99 -16.85
C LEU A 704 -15.89 36.82 -15.80
N ALA A 705 -15.84 36.41 -14.53
CA ALA A 705 -16.51 37.13 -13.43
C ALA A 705 -15.92 38.54 -13.27
N THR A 706 -14.59 38.67 -13.34
CA THR A 706 -13.91 39.97 -13.33
C THR A 706 -14.39 40.87 -14.47
N LEU A 707 -14.47 40.36 -15.71
CA LEU A 707 -14.88 41.15 -16.87
C LEU A 707 -16.32 41.66 -16.73
N VAL A 708 -17.23 40.80 -16.27
CA VAL A 708 -18.64 41.19 -16.05
C VAL A 708 -18.74 42.24 -14.94
N ALA A 709 -17.98 42.09 -13.86
CA ALA A 709 -17.99 43.04 -12.74
C ALA A 709 -17.46 44.44 -13.13
N HIS A 710 -16.63 44.56 -14.17
CA HIS A 710 -16.09 45.83 -14.68
C HIS A 710 -16.84 46.36 -15.92
N ASP A 711 -18.01 45.80 -16.24
CA ASP A 711 -18.83 46.17 -17.41
C ASP A 711 -18.10 45.96 -18.78
N GLU A 712 -17.16 45.02 -18.81
CA GLU A 712 -16.36 44.65 -19.99
C GLU A 712 -16.87 43.35 -20.66
N ALA A 713 -18.17 43.08 -20.54
CA ALA A 713 -18.78 41.81 -20.94
C ALA A 713 -18.59 41.46 -22.43
N LEU A 714 -18.37 42.46 -23.30
CA LEU A 714 -18.07 42.27 -24.72
C LEU A 714 -16.80 41.42 -24.95
N PHE A 715 -15.82 41.48 -24.04
CA PHE A 715 -14.61 40.66 -24.09
C PHE A 715 -14.78 39.26 -23.48
N GLY A 716 -15.95 38.96 -22.91
CA GLY A 716 -16.24 37.68 -22.28
C GLY A 716 -16.27 36.50 -23.26
N VAL A 717 -16.76 36.69 -24.49
CA VAL A 717 -16.84 35.60 -25.49
C VAL A 717 -15.45 35.05 -25.86
N PRO A 718 -14.45 35.89 -26.23
CA PRO A 718 -13.07 35.44 -26.42
C PRO A 718 -12.49 34.65 -25.24
N VAL A 719 -12.70 35.13 -24.01
CA VAL A 719 -12.18 34.48 -22.80
C VAL A 719 -12.86 33.13 -22.55
N LEU A 720 -14.18 33.04 -22.75
CA LEU A 720 -14.93 31.78 -22.64
C LEU A 720 -14.45 30.74 -23.66
N LEU A 721 -14.32 31.15 -24.93
CA LEU A 721 -13.83 30.26 -25.99
C LEU A 721 -12.37 29.84 -25.75
N GLY A 722 -11.53 30.76 -25.26
CA GLY A 722 -10.18 30.47 -24.81
C GLY A 722 -10.15 29.43 -23.70
N GLY A 723 -11.02 29.58 -22.69
CA GLY A 723 -11.15 28.62 -21.58
C GLY A 723 -11.56 27.23 -22.02
N LEU A 724 -12.53 27.14 -22.93
CA LEU A 724 -12.93 25.87 -23.55
C LEU A 724 -11.78 25.25 -24.36
N ALA A 725 -11.01 26.06 -25.11
CA ALA A 725 -9.85 25.57 -25.84
C ALA A 725 -8.76 25.05 -24.89
N TRP A 726 -8.47 25.76 -23.80
CA TRP A 726 -7.52 25.30 -22.79
C TRP A 726 -7.95 23.99 -22.11
N TRP A 727 -9.22 23.92 -21.67
CA TRP A 727 -9.75 22.77 -20.95
C TRP A 727 -9.94 21.53 -21.84
N LEU A 728 -10.50 21.69 -23.04
CA LEU A 728 -10.84 20.56 -23.90
C LEU A 728 -9.69 20.20 -24.86
N LEU A 729 -8.89 21.15 -25.32
CA LEU A 729 -7.88 20.90 -26.34
C LEU A 729 -6.47 20.93 -25.76
N VAL A 730 -6.01 22.07 -25.25
CA VAL A 730 -4.58 22.29 -24.96
C VAL A 730 -4.09 21.39 -23.82
N ILE A 731 -4.67 21.49 -22.62
CA ILE A 731 -4.18 20.73 -21.46
C ILE A 731 -4.31 19.22 -21.66
N PRO A 732 -5.46 18.68 -22.13
CA PRO A 732 -5.56 17.24 -22.39
C PRO A 732 -4.57 16.74 -23.44
N SER A 733 -4.30 17.53 -24.48
CA SER A 733 -3.32 17.18 -25.51
C SER A 733 -1.90 17.10 -24.97
N LEU A 734 -1.53 18.04 -24.09
CA LEU A 734 -0.23 18.04 -23.41
C LEU A 734 -0.07 16.82 -22.50
N VAL A 735 -1.11 16.46 -21.75
CA VAL A 735 -1.09 15.26 -20.89
C VAL A 735 -0.99 13.98 -21.73
N LEU A 736 -1.75 13.86 -22.83
CA LEU A 736 -1.68 12.71 -23.75
C LEU A 736 -0.31 12.58 -24.42
N MET A 737 0.28 13.70 -24.84
CA MET A 737 1.63 13.73 -25.38
C MET A 737 2.66 13.32 -24.33
N GLY A 738 2.57 13.86 -23.11
CA GLY A 738 3.40 13.47 -21.98
C GLY A 738 3.30 11.97 -21.69
N LEU A 739 2.09 11.40 -21.70
CA LEU A 739 1.86 9.95 -21.55
C LEU A 739 2.50 9.14 -22.67
N GLY A 740 2.40 9.60 -23.93
CA GLY A 740 3.04 8.95 -25.08
C GLY A 740 4.57 8.93 -24.97
N VAL A 741 5.18 10.05 -24.54
CA VAL A 741 6.63 10.14 -24.32
C VAL A 741 7.03 9.32 -23.08
N ALA A 742 6.26 9.38 -21.99
CA ALA A 742 6.45 8.56 -20.80
C ALA A 742 6.41 7.05 -21.12
N TYR A 743 5.52 6.63 -22.03
CA TYR A 743 5.45 5.25 -22.49
C TYR A 743 6.74 4.82 -23.23
N LYS A 744 7.32 5.70 -24.04
CA LYS A 744 8.60 5.45 -24.72
C LYS A 744 9.76 5.30 -23.73
N PHE A 745 9.75 6.07 -22.65
CA PHE A 745 10.76 6.06 -21.59
C PHE A 745 10.32 5.32 -20.31
N ARG A 746 9.44 4.31 -20.44
CA ARG A 746 8.81 3.63 -19.29
C ARG A 746 9.72 2.66 -18.53
N ALA A 747 10.84 2.24 -19.13
CA ALA A 747 11.73 1.27 -18.51
C ALA A 747 12.27 1.78 -17.17
N LYS A 748 12.19 0.94 -16.13
CA LYS A 748 12.79 1.23 -14.82
C LYS A 748 14.31 1.31 -14.97
N GLN A 749 14.92 2.31 -14.35
CA GLN A 749 16.35 2.53 -14.40
C GLN A 749 17.06 1.92 -13.20
N ALA A 750 18.36 1.64 -13.34
CA ALA A 750 19.17 0.98 -12.31
C ALA A 750 19.29 1.79 -11.00
N CYS A 751 19.14 3.12 -11.07
CA CYS A 751 19.11 3.97 -9.89
C CYS A 751 18.03 5.05 -10.00
N TRP A 752 17.59 5.56 -8.84
CA TRP A 752 16.51 6.54 -8.74
C TRP A 752 16.86 7.88 -9.41
N VAL A 753 18.14 8.27 -9.43
CA VAL A 753 18.60 9.52 -10.07
C VAL A 753 18.41 9.46 -11.58
N LEU A 754 18.83 8.36 -12.22
CA LEU A 754 18.59 8.14 -13.65
C LEU A 754 17.09 8.16 -13.94
N ASP A 755 16.29 7.51 -13.10
CA ASP A 755 14.85 7.50 -13.29
C ASP A 755 14.22 8.90 -13.16
N LEU A 756 14.74 9.75 -12.27
CA LEU A 756 14.32 11.14 -12.17
C LEU A 756 14.73 11.95 -13.42
N LEU A 757 15.95 11.74 -13.94
CA LEU A 757 16.44 12.41 -15.15
C LEU A 757 15.61 12.05 -16.39
N PHE A 758 15.20 10.78 -16.53
CA PHE A 758 14.28 10.38 -17.59
C PHE A 758 12.90 11.02 -17.41
N SER A 759 12.41 11.14 -16.18
CA SER A 759 11.15 11.84 -15.89
C SER A 759 11.25 13.33 -16.25
N LEU A 760 12.39 13.97 -15.98
CA LEU A 760 12.65 15.34 -16.39
C LEU A 760 12.71 15.49 -17.91
N ALA A 761 13.39 14.57 -18.60
CA ALA A 761 13.47 14.56 -20.06
C ALA A 761 12.08 14.44 -20.73
N VAL A 762 11.19 13.61 -20.17
CA VAL A 762 9.80 13.48 -20.62
C VAL A 762 9.03 14.80 -20.44
N LEU A 763 9.33 15.59 -19.41
CA LEU A 763 8.64 16.84 -19.09
C LEU A 763 9.05 18.03 -19.98
N VAL A 764 10.24 18.01 -20.58
CA VAL A 764 10.77 19.14 -21.39
C VAL A 764 9.83 19.52 -22.52
N VAL A 765 9.39 18.54 -23.33
CA VAL A 765 8.59 18.81 -24.54
C VAL A 765 7.19 19.35 -24.19
N PRO A 766 6.39 18.72 -23.31
CA PRO A 766 5.11 19.28 -22.87
C PRO A 766 5.25 20.66 -22.23
N SER A 767 6.31 20.91 -21.45
CA SER A 767 6.52 22.21 -20.80
C SER A 767 6.86 23.32 -21.78
N ALA A 768 7.70 23.04 -22.79
CA ALA A 768 8.02 24.01 -23.84
C ALA A 768 6.77 24.39 -24.67
N ILE A 769 5.94 23.41 -25.01
CA ILE A 769 4.69 23.66 -25.74
C ILE A 769 3.69 24.41 -24.84
N LEU A 770 3.58 24.06 -23.56
CA LEU A 770 2.75 24.80 -22.60
C LEU A 770 3.17 26.27 -22.53
N ALA A 771 4.47 26.55 -22.38
CA ALA A 771 4.99 27.91 -22.35
C ALA A 771 4.68 28.67 -23.64
N ALA A 772 4.87 28.05 -24.80
CA ALA A 772 4.52 28.65 -26.09
C ALA A 772 3.03 28.99 -26.20
N PHE A 773 2.13 28.10 -25.74
CA PHE A 773 0.69 28.34 -25.73
C PHE A 773 0.27 29.41 -24.72
N VAL A 774 0.93 29.49 -23.56
CA VAL A 774 0.72 30.58 -22.58
C VAL A 774 1.10 31.91 -23.22
N LEU A 775 2.27 32.01 -23.85
CA LEU A 775 2.72 33.24 -24.54
C LEU A 775 1.78 33.61 -25.70
N LEU A 776 1.38 32.62 -26.51
CA LEU A 776 0.41 32.83 -27.59
C LEU A 776 -0.94 33.33 -27.05
N TYR A 777 -1.40 32.79 -25.92
CA TYR A 777 -2.64 33.22 -25.30
C TYR A 777 -2.55 34.63 -24.72
N ILE A 778 -1.45 34.98 -24.04
CA ILE A 778 -1.19 36.33 -23.55
C ILE A 778 -1.20 37.32 -24.72
N PHE A 779 -0.45 37.03 -25.79
CA PHE A 779 -0.44 37.86 -27.00
C PHE A 779 -1.84 38.00 -27.62
N THR A 780 -2.60 36.91 -27.71
CA THR A 780 -3.99 36.92 -28.20
C THR A 780 -4.88 37.83 -27.36
N ILE A 781 -4.72 37.80 -26.04
CA ILE A 781 -5.51 38.63 -25.12
C ILE A 781 -5.08 40.10 -25.21
N GLU A 782 -3.78 40.40 -25.11
CA GLU A 782 -3.27 41.78 -25.22
C GLU A 782 -3.69 42.44 -26.54
N THR A 783 -3.60 41.72 -27.65
CA THR A 783 -4.05 42.23 -28.96
C THR A 783 -5.56 42.50 -29.00
N VAL A 784 -6.38 41.70 -28.32
CA VAL A 784 -7.83 41.95 -28.22
C VAL A 784 -8.14 43.13 -27.31
N PHE A 785 -7.45 43.28 -26.17
CA PHE A 785 -7.74 44.33 -25.18
C PHE A 785 -7.18 45.71 -25.54
N HIS A 786 -6.00 45.81 -26.18
CA HIS A 786 -5.37 47.10 -26.52
C HIS A 786 -5.93 47.75 -27.79
N SER A 787 -6.89 47.10 -28.45
CA SER A 787 -7.25 47.47 -29.81
C SER A 787 -8.72 47.88 -29.91
N SER A 788 -9.00 49.07 -29.35
CA SER A 788 -10.33 49.70 -29.34
C SER A 788 -10.90 49.99 -30.74
N GLU A 789 -10.10 49.89 -31.80
CA GLU A 789 -10.44 50.27 -33.18
C GLU A 789 -10.78 49.11 -34.12
N TRP A 790 -10.67 47.84 -33.69
CA TRP A 790 -10.87 46.73 -34.62
C TRP A 790 -12.34 46.38 -34.81
N SER A 791 -12.71 46.08 -36.06
CA SER A 791 -14.02 45.51 -36.40
C SER A 791 -14.31 44.24 -35.60
N ILE A 792 -15.59 43.95 -35.33
CA ILE A 792 -16.08 42.71 -34.70
C ILE A 792 -15.42 41.46 -35.35
N ALA A 793 -15.11 41.51 -36.64
CA ALA A 793 -14.42 40.43 -37.35
C ALA A 793 -13.05 40.09 -36.74
N ALA A 794 -12.26 41.07 -36.31
CA ALA A 794 -10.95 40.83 -35.71
C ALA A 794 -11.03 40.25 -34.30
N GLN A 795 -12.00 40.72 -33.51
CA GLN A 795 -12.31 40.18 -32.18
C GLN A 795 -12.73 38.70 -32.24
N ILE A 796 -13.22 38.23 -33.40
CA ILE A 796 -13.52 36.82 -33.67
C ILE A 796 -12.30 36.09 -34.25
N MET A 797 -11.58 36.71 -35.19
CA MET A 797 -10.46 36.08 -35.89
C MET A 797 -9.27 35.78 -34.97
N VAL A 798 -8.91 36.67 -34.05
CA VAL A 798 -7.74 36.48 -33.17
C VAL A 798 -7.96 35.30 -32.21
N PRO A 799 -9.07 35.20 -31.43
CA PRO A 799 -9.36 33.99 -30.66
C PRO A 799 -9.57 32.75 -31.53
N GLY A 800 -10.15 32.92 -32.73
CA GLY A 800 -10.28 31.85 -33.72
C GLY A 800 -8.93 31.22 -34.11
N SER A 801 -7.88 32.04 -34.26
CA SER A 801 -6.53 31.56 -34.55
C SER A 801 -5.96 30.70 -33.41
N PHE A 802 -6.19 31.08 -32.15
CA PHE A 802 -5.80 30.30 -30.97
C PHE A 802 -6.52 28.95 -30.91
N ILE A 803 -7.82 28.93 -31.22
CA ILE A 803 -8.61 27.69 -31.28
C ILE A 803 -8.10 26.77 -32.39
N ILE A 804 -7.78 27.31 -33.57
CA ILE A 804 -7.21 26.53 -34.68
C ILE A 804 -5.85 25.94 -34.27
N ALA A 805 -4.96 26.74 -33.67
CA ALA A 805 -3.68 26.25 -33.16
C ALA A 805 -3.87 25.13 -32.11
N SER A 806 -4.85 25.28 -31.22
CA SER A 806 -5.22 24.28 -30.21
C SER A 806 -5.75 22.98 -30.85
N ALA A 807 -6.57 23.09 -31.88
CA ALA A 807 -7.07 21.93 -32.62
C ALA A 807 -5.97 21.21 -33.41
N LEU A 808 -5.02 21.96 -33.98
CA LEU A 808 -3.83 21.39 -34.64
C LEU A 808 -2.95 20.63 -33.63
N LEU A 809 -2.75 21.18 -32.42
CA LEU A 809 -2.06 20.47 -31.35
C LEU A 809 -2.79 19.17 -30.97
N ALA A 810 -4.11 19.22 -30.79
CA ALA A 810 -4.90 18.06 -30.44
C ALA A 810 -4.84 16.95 -31.51
N THR A 811 -4.94 17.32 -32.79
CA THR A 811 -4.84 16.35 -33.89
C THR A 811 -3.44 15.76 -34.02
N PHE A 812 -2.38 16.57 -33.83
CA PHE A 812 -1.00 16.10 -33.84
C PHE A 812 -0.70 15.14 -32.68
N THR A 813 -1.05 15.52 -31.45
CA THR A 813 -0.81 14.70 -30.26
C THR A 813 -1.59 13.39 -30.31
N HIS A 814 -2.83 13.41 -30.81
CA HIS A 814 -3.59 12.19 -31.04
C HIS A 814 -2.89 11.25 -32.02
N LYS A 815 -2.33 11.76 -33.13
CA LYS A 815 -1.52 10.96 -34.08
C LYS A 815 -0.26 10.39 -33.42
N VAL A 816 0.50 11.20 -32.69
CA VAL A 816 1.74 10.77 -32.01
C VAL A 816 1.45 9.66 -30.99
N PHE A 817 0.43 9.86 -30.14
CA PHE A 817 0.01 8.87 -29.16
C PHE A 817 -0.42 7.56 -29.85
N TRP A 818 -1.13 7.66 -30.98
CA TRP A 818 -1.61 6.48 -31.72
C TRP A 818 -0.47 5.67 -32.34
N VAL A 819 0.53 6.33 -32.92
CA VAL A 819 1.73 5.66 -33.45
C VAL A 819 2.50 4.96 -32.33
N ALA A 820 2.66 5.61 -31.17
CA ALA A 820 3.32 5.01 -30.01
C ALA A 820 2.54 3.79 -29.48
N LYS A 821 1.21 3.92 -29.35
CA LYS A 821 0.30 2.85 -28.93
C LYS A 821 0.29 1.66 -29.91
N HIS A 822 0.24 1.91 -31.21
CA HIS A 822 0.15 0.82 -32.18
C HIS A 822 1.43 -0.01 -32.19
N ARG A 823 2.61 0.62 -32.07
CA ARG A 823 3.86 -0.12 -31.86
C ARG A 823 3.81 -0.93 -30.58
N ALA A 824 3.37 -0.33 -29.48
CA ALA A 824 3.27 -0.98 -28.17
C ALA A 824 2.36 -2.24 -28.13
N ILE A 825 1.28 -2.25 -28.91
CA ILE A 825 0.31 -3.36 -28.92
C ILE A 825 0.71 -4.45 -29.91
N CYS A 826 1.45 -4.10 -30.97
CA CYS A 826 1.84 -5.02 -32.04
C CYS A 826 3.24 -5.64 -31.85
N GLU A 827 4.14 -4.94 -31.17
CA GLU A 827 5.40 -5.48 -30.63
C GLU A 827 5.13 -6.24 -29.31
#